data_AF-A0A0W0YM72-F1
#
_entry.id   AF-A0A0W0YM72-F1
#
_cell.length_a   1.000
_cell.length_b   1.000
_cell.length_c   1.000
_cell.angle_alpha   90.00
_cell.angle_beta   90.00
_cell.angle_gamma   90.00
#
_symmetry.space_group_name_H-M   'P 1'
#
loop_
_entity.id
_entity.type
_entity.pdbx_description
1 polymer ?
#
loop_
_entity_poly.entity_id
_entity_poly.type
_entity_poly.pdbx_seq_one_letter_code
_entity_poly.pdbx_strand_id
1 'polypeptide(L)'
;MPLTPLLPADDRPITINQGNTGDCYLLASLDCILKSGPEGRQTLKNLFTESEKGIEVRINYNAQSKFLYLEALKEKYGYREDNENHQHVIFIDKKRLEEIDNTPGGVQSNALAVKILEHLIPYFFIAKWDHTQPQASFSAHSGKNRFGTLSEARFVADILNIQTEDYLINQLDDIIKLKDINANQPVYLAMAYGEIDTFGKTHGGHALRLNKIMPNKKEPNRTTFFLINPWHNQEKPEIYTLDEIKQRNAHFSIFNPESSCKDIRSILATLANLRGKPVVVNTKLFDTLLTIKKVNSYLSVPLVERFLDFNDKFEKNNDFFLIIFNSLEVDKQKNLLSFMLSPHQKELTQFLAEHLPLEKLEEYLKNPEQLHILLEIKELSGFFNLRGLEKWLKMKEEVTFLPEIFNLLNIEDKKKLVVCLSSNEEPLEYFKSLLASNPTANEVFFERIFQETFIDKATKTNFAAARTELKIALIEYYHKGELKCLEGFNPLHHYFATEVLDKSAIDKKYKIHAEGPKAKELIANTLENIANFPLSFSQTKNLAELNKHKELLIEDLKRISADPKIKSARELLGFAEYSLKIETALNEKIQQIEEAAQSQVSKIKGSELIVNDRLAKIRRIGVSFDNLDSKEAIEQHEHFLQKTLQKIFADPDLKAALATLGSATQRGVETAYTNKRNEITTAAQEHKATQERKSPSRVQLIKLQQFTLDRKVGKENARELTMSDTTKPASSTDLAANTKKLKEGLYELKTSQAGLDNDLNNSDRKPQ
;
A
#
# COMPACT_ATOMS: atom_id res chain seq x y z
N MET A 1 22.83 -3.64 63.25
CA MET A 1 21.94 -2.69 62.54
C MET A 1 21.77 -3.20 61.11
N PRO A 2 20.78 -2.74 60.31
CA PRO A 2 20.85 -2.98 58.87
C PRO A 2 22.16 -2.41 58.31
N LEU A 3 22.73 -3.09 57.31
CA LEU A 3 23.92 -2.60 56.60
C LEU A 3 23.65 -1.23 55.97
N THR A 4 24.67 -0.37 55.97
CA THR A 4 24.71 0.82 55.11
C THR A 4 24.52 0.38 53.65
N PRO A 5 23.67 1.04 52.84
CA PRO A 5 23.51 0.67 51.43
C PRO A 5 24.81 0.90 50.67
N LEU A 6 25.03 0.13 49.59
CA LEU A 6 26.22 0.27 48.73
C LEU A 6 26.46 1.74 48.33
N LEU A 7 25.41 2.38 47.83
CA LEU A 7 25.30 3.82 47.65
C LEU A 7 23.94 4.29 48.20
N PRO A 8 23.83 5.52 48.76
CA PRO A 8 22.54 6.13 49.04
C PRO A 8 21.76 6.37 47.74
N ALA A 9 20.46 6.64 47.86
CA ALA A 9 19.57 6.96 46.72
C ALA A 9 20.09 8.14 45.88
N ASP A 10 19.69 8.19 44.60
CA ASP A 10 20.25 9.12 43.59
C ASP A 10 20.00 10.61 43.90
N ASP A 11 18.99 10.93 44.72
CA ASP A 11 18.67 12.25 45.25
C ASP A 11 19.54 12.69 46.44
N ARG A 12 20.34 11.77 47.02
CA ARG A 12 21.06 11.98 48.28
C ARG A 12 22.57 12.03 48.09
N PRO A 13 23.25 13.06 48.63
CA PRO A 13 24.71 13.13 48.58
C PRO A 13 25.34 12.00 49.40
N ILE A 14 26.48 11.52 48.91
CA ILE A 14 27.36 10.65 49.69
C ILE A 14 28.06 11.52 50.73
N THR A 15 28.03 11.09 52.00
CA THR A 15 28.72 11.76 53.11
C THR A 15 30.08 11.10 53.32
N ILE A 16 31.10 11.91 53.60
CA ILE A 16 32.45 11.42 53.92
C ILE A 16 32.92 12.07 55.22
N ASN A 17 33.39 11.23 56.14
CA ASN A 17 34.03 11.65 57.36
C ASN A 17 35.18 10.67 57.68
N GLN A 18 36.41 11.17 57.77
CA GLN A 18 37.59 10.33 57.90
C GLN A 18 37.63 9.58 59.23
N GLY A 19 38.28 8.41 59.21
CA GLY A 19 38.66 7.67 60.40
C GLY A 19 39.90 8.25 61.10
N ASN A 20 40.62 7.40 61.82
CA ASN A 20 41.82 7.76 62.58
C ASN A 20 43.12 7.53 61.77
N THR A 21 43.05 7.51 60.44
CA THR A 21 44.09 6.98 59.54
C THR A 21 44.54 7.99 58.46
N GLY A 22 45.57 7.63 57.67
CA GLY A 22 46.15 8.47 56.60
C GLY A 22 45.46 8.36 55.23
N ASP A 23 44.16 8.10 55.21
CA ASP A 23 43.33 7.79 54.03
C ASP A 23 42.80 9.03 53.28
N CYS A 24 43.16 10.24 53.74
CA CYS A 24 42.75 11.53 53.16
C CYS A 24 42.94 11.65 51.64
N TYR A 25 44.00 11.06 51.10
CA TYR A 25 44.26 10.99 49.67
C TYR A 25 43.14 10.26 48.90
N LEU A 26 42.65 9.15 49.43
CA LEU A 26 41.50 8.43 48.88
C LEU A 26 40.22 9.25 49.04
N LEU A 27 39.97 9.79 50.24
CA LEU A 27 38.73 10.51 50.53
C LEU A 27 38.60 11.82 49.73
N ALA A 28 39.68 12.58 49.55
CA ALA A 28 39.70 13.78 48.71
C ALA A 28 39.58 13.45 47.21
N SER A 29 40.12 12.31 46.78
CA SER A 29 39.90 11.79 45.42
C SER A 29 38.42 11.46 45.21
N LEU A 30 37.79 10.75 46.16
CA LEU A 30 36.38 10.39 46.08
C LEU A 30 35.45 11.62 46.17
N ASP A 31 35.70 12.62 47.03
CA ASP A 31 34.94 13.88 47.03
C ASP A 31 35.03 14.60 45.67
N CYS A 32 36.22 14.67 45.07
CA CYS A 32 36.40 15.28 43.75
C CYS A 32 35.73 14.49 42.62
N ILE A 33 35.78 13.16 42.65
CA ILE A 33 35.10 12.30 41.67
C ILE A 33 33.59 12.44 41.81
N LEU A 34 33.04 12.36 43.03
CA LEU A 34 31.60 12.43 43.29
C LEU A 34 31.02 13.83 43.03
N LYS A 35 31.80 14.90 43.21
CA LYS A 35 31.44 16.27 42.79
C LYS A 35 31.72 16.56 41.31
N SER A 36 32.19 15.59 40.51
CA SER A 36 32.44 15.79 39.06
C SER A 36 31.20 15.74 38.18
N GLY A 37 30.11 15.14 38.67
CA GLY A 37 28.86 14.93 37.92
C GLY A 37 28.26 13.54 38.19
N PRO A 38 27.09 13.21 37.61
CA PRO A 38 26.49 11.88 37.67
C PRO A 38 27.45 10.76 37.26
N GLU A 39 28.35 11.05 36.31
CA GLU A 39 29.35 10.14 35.75
C GLU A 39 30.29 9.63 36.85
N GLY A 40 30.74 10.50 37.76
CA GLY A 40 31.65 10.11 38.85
C GLY A 40 30.99 9.17 39.86
N ARG A 41 29.69 9.35 40.12
CA ARG A 41 28.91 8.41 40.95
C ARG A 41 28.60 7.12 40.19
N GLN A 42 28.43 7.16 38.87
CA GLN A 42 28.27 5.96 38.04
C GLN A 42 29.59 5.17 37.90
N THR A 43 30.75 5.82 37.80
CA THR A 43 32.08 5.18 37.91
C THR A 43 32.18 4.40 39.21
N LEU A 44 31.87 5.03 40.35
CA LEU A 44 31.91 4.34 41.64
C LEU A 44 30.95 3.13 41.65
N LYS A 45 29.72 3.30 41.13
CA LYS A 45 28.71 2.23 41.03
C LYS A 45 29.16 1.05 40.16
N ASN A 46 29.81 1.32 39.02
CA ASN A 46 30.26 0.30 38.06
C ASN A 46 31.29 -0.70 38.62
N LEU A 47 31.99 -0.34 39.70
CA LEU A 47 32.96 -1.23 40.34
C LEU A 47 32.29 -2.36 41.13
N PHE A 48 30.99 -2.30 41.40
CA PHE A 48 30.31 -3.19 42.33
C PHE A 48 29.16 -3.98 41.70
N THR A 49 28.94 -5.20 42.18
CA THR A 49 27.74 -5.99 41.88
C THR A 49 27.20 -6.59 43.17
N GLU A 50 26.00 -6.17 43.59
CA GLU A 50 25.33 -6.69 44.79
C GLU A 50 24.63 -8.03 44.51
N SER A 51 24.63 -8.93 45.49
CA SER A 51 23.96 -10.23 45.42
C SER A 51 23.43 -10.67 46.79
N GLU A 52 22.57 -11.68 46.82
CA GLU A 52 22.07 -12.26 48.07
C GLU A 52 23.18 -12.80 49.01
N LYS A 53 24.38 -13.08 48.48
CA LYS A 53 25.49 -13.68 49.24
C LYS A 53 26.52 -12.65 49.74
N GLY A 54 26.56 -11.47 49.12
CA GLY A 54 27.64 -10.50 49.28
C GLY A 54 27.81 -9.61 48.05
N ILE A 55 28.93 -8.91 47.96
CA ILE A 55 29.24 -7.93 46.90
C ILE A 55 30.49 -8.38 46.14
N GLU A 56 30.43 -8.40 44.81
CA GLU A 56 31.64 -8.43 43.97
C GLU A 56 32.15 -7.01 43.74
N VAL A 57 33.46 -6.84 43.85
CA VAL A 57 34.19 -5.63 43.45
C VAL A 57 35.11 -5.97 42.28
N ARG A 58 35.04 -5.17 41.20
CA ARG A 58 35.78 -5.37 39.96
C ARG A 58 36.77 -4.23 39.76
N ILE A 59 38.05 -4.57 39.67
CA ILE A 59 39.16 -3.60 39.49
C ILE A 59 39.97 -4.04 38.26
N ASN A 60 40.09 -3.18 37.26
CA ASN A 60 40.83 -3.48 36.02
C ASN A 60 42.33 -3.72 36.29
N TYR A 61 42.94 -4.58 35.48
CA TYR A 61 44.39 -4.77 35.50
C TYR A 61 45.11 -3.47 35.12
N ASN A 62 46.06 -3.03 35.97
CA ASN A 62 46.79 -1.79 35.79
C ASN A 62 48.26 -1.93 36.25
N ALA A 63 49.02 -0.82 36.23
CA ALA A 63 50.44 -0.84 36.62
C ALA A 63 50.71 -1.19 38.10
N GLN A 64 49.69 -1.15 38.96
CA GLN A 64 49.75 -1.51 40.38
C GLN A 64 49.33 -2.97 40.65
N SER A 65 48.64 -3.65 39.72
CA SER A 65 48.29 -5.07 39.83
C SER A 65 49.48 -5.99 40.14
N LYS A 66 50.69 -5.63 39.68
CA LYS A 66 51.95 -6.35 39.97
C LYS A 66 52.41 -6.26 41.44
N PHE A 67 51.82 -5.35 42.23
CA PHE A 67 52.07 -5.21 43.66
C PHE A 67 50.92 -5.73 44.52
N LEU A 68 49.85 -6.28 43.89
CA LEU A 68 48.70 -6.81 44.60
C LEU A 68 49.12 -7.83 45.67
N TYR A 69 48.84 -7.54 46.93
CA TYR A 69 49.18 -8.41 48.06
C TYR A 69 48.19 -9.58 48.15
N LEU A 70 48.25 -10.45 47.13
CA LEU A 70 47.25 -11.47 46.82
C LEU A 70 47.08 -12.53 47.91
N GLU A 71 48.16 -12.84 48.64
CA GLU A 71 48.18 -13.75 49.79
C GLU A 71 47.23 -13.23 50.88
N ALA A 72 47.54 -12.04 51.41
CA ALA A 72 46.77 -11.34 52.45
C ALA A 72 45.34 -10.98 52.01
N LEU A 73 45.09 -10.84 50.70
CA LEU A 73 43.75 -10.59 50.16
C LEU A 73 42.89 -11.86 50.25
N LYS A 74 43.44 -13.01 49.85
CA LYS A 74 42.74 -14.31 49.82
C LYS A 74 42.41 -14.86 51.21
N GLU A 75 43.08 -14.38 52.26
CA GLU A 75 42.70 -14.69 53.65
C GLU A 75 41.38 -14.05 54.10
N LYS A 76 40.96 -12.94 53.47
CA LYS A 76 39.83 -12.10 53.94
C LYS A 76 38.72 -11.90 52.91
N TYR A 77 38.96 -12.24 51.65
CA TYR A 77 38.02 -12.07 50.53
C TYR A 77 38.14 -13.23 49.54
N GLY A 78 37.03 -13.57 48.87
CA GLY A 78 37.11 -14.40 47.67
C GLY A 78 37.81 -13.64 46.55
N TYR A 79 38.68 -14.30 45.78
CA TYR A 79 39.38 -13.68 44.65
C TYR A 79 39.36 -14.61 43.44
N ARG A 80 39.08 -14.03 42.26
CA ARG A 80 39.35 -14.65 40.96
C ARG A 80 39.85 -13.62 39.95
N GLU A 81 40.45 -14.13 38.88
CA GLU A 81 40.90 -13.36 37.72
C GLU A 81 39.90 -13.53 36.59
N ASP A 82 39.35 -12.42 36.11
CA ASP A 82 38.49 -12.33 34.94
C ASP A 82 39.36 -11.94 33.76
N ASN A 83 40.02 -12.94 33.17
CA ASN A 83 40.98 -12.75 32.09
C ASN A 83 40.34 -12.39 30.74
N GLU A 84 39.02 -12.56 30.60
CA GLU A 84 38.27 -12.06 29.45
C GLU A 84 38.17 -10.54 29.53
N ASN A 85 37.67 -10.01 30.66
CA ASN A 85 37.48 -8.56 30.87
C ASN A 85 38.73 -7.84 31.40
N HIS A 86 39.82 -8.57 31.67
CA HIS A 86 41.07 -8.08 32.26
C HIS A 86 40.87 -7.42 33.63
N GLN A 87 40.19 -8.12 34.55
CA GLN A 87 39.83 -7.59 35.89
C GLN A 87 40.20 -8.55 37.04
N HIS A 88 40.62 -7.97 38.16
CA HIS A 88 40.54 -8.62 39.46
C HIS A 88 39.08 -8.59 39.93
N VAL A 89 38.54 -9.74 40.34
CA VAL A 89 37.19 -9.83 40.92
C VAL A 89 37.29 -10.30 42.37
N ILE A 90 36.93 -9.41 43.28
CA ILE A 90 37.05 -9.56 44.73
C ILE A 90 35.64 -9.72 45.31
N PHE A 91 35.30 -10.89 45.84
CA PHE A 91 34.01 -11.15 46.47
C PHE A 91 34.10 -10.97 47.99
N ILE A 92 33.22 -10.12 48.52
CA ILE A 92 33.08 -9.83 49.94
C ILE A 92 31.75 -10.41 50.42
N ASP A 93 31.78 -11.42 51.30
CA ASP A 93 30.56 -12.01 51.86
C ASP A 93 29.87 -11.07 52.87
N LYS A 94 28.61 -11.36 53.18
CA LYS A 94 27.79 -10.57 54.13
C LYS A 94 28.42 -10.36 55.51
N LYS A 95 29.09 -11.36 56.10
CA LYS A 95 29.76 -11.21 57.41
C LYS A 95 30.93 -10.23 57.28
N ARG A 96 31.73 -10.36 56.22
CA ARG A 96 32.85 -9.44 55.98
C ARG A 96 32.39 -8.02 55.65
N LEU A 97 31.22 -7.85 55.02
CA LEU A 97 30.57 -6.55 54.83
C LEU A 97 30.11 -5.94 56.17
N GLU A 98 29.54 -6.73 57.08
CA GLU A 98 29.18 -6.26 58.44
C GLU A 98 30.41 -5.83 59.24
N GLU A 99 31.54 -6.55 59.12
CA GLU A 99 32.82 -6.17 59.72
C GLU A 99 33.35 -4.83 59.18
N ILE A 100 33.31 -4.63 57.85
CA ILE A 100 33.71 -3.36 57.21
C ILE A 100 32.78 -2.21 57.64
N ASP A 101 31.47 -2.42 57.57
CA ASP A 101 30.48 -1.36 57.81
C ASP A 101 30.54 -0.79 59.23
N ASN A 102 30.93 -1.62 60.20
CA ASN A 102 31.03 -1.29 61.62
C ASN A 102 32.48 -1.12 62.12
N THR A 103 33.48 -1.02 61.22
CA THR A 103 34.90 -0.96 61.60
C THR A 103 35.21 0.27 62.49
N PRO A 104 35.64 0.09 63.76
CA PRO A 104 35.93 1.20 64.65
C PRO A 104 37.17 1.97 64.20
N GLY A 105 37.02 3.27 63.96
CA GLY A 105 38.11 4.16 63.54
C GLY A 105 38.43 4.16 62.05
N GLY A 106 37.67 3.43 61.21
CA GLY A 106 37.66 3.61 59.75
C GLY A 106 36.64 4.67 59.30
N VAL A 107 36.53 4.88 57.99
CA VAL A 107 35.72 5.96 57.38
C VAL A 107 34.23 5.84 57.73
N GLN A 108 33.65 6.96 58.16
CA GLN A 108 32.22 7.08 58.46
C GLN A 108 31.50 7.69 57.25
N SER A 109 30.71 6.88 56.56
CA SER A 109 29.99 7.25 55.34
C SER A 109 28.60 6.60 55.28
N ASN A 110 27.66 7.26 54.60
CA ASN A 110 26.36 6.70 54.23
C ASN A 110 26.39 5.82 52.96
N ALA A 111 27.58 5.57 52.39
CA ALA A 111 27.81 4.68 51.26
C ALA A 111 28.82 3.58 51.66
N LEU A 112 28.38 2.32 51.68
CA LEU A 112 29.24 1.17 51.97
C LEU A 112 30.36 1.01 50.92
N ALA A 113 30.16 1.49 49.68
CA ALA A 113 31.19 1.56 48.66
C ALA A 113 32.47 2.29 49.12
N VAL A 114 32.34 3.39 49.87
CA VAL A 114 33.48 4.18 50.37
C VAL A 114 34.28 3.38 51.40
N LYS A 115 33.58 2.69 52.32
CA LYS A 115 34.18 1.82 53.35
C LYS A 115 34.86 0.60 52.72
N ILE A 116 34.25 0.00 51.70
CA ILE A 116 34.86 -1.11 50.95
C ILE A 116 36.16 -0.66 50.26
N LEU A 117 36.18 0.51 49.61
CA LEU A 117 37.39 1.02 48.96
C LEU A 117 38.50 1.35 49.97
N GLU A 118 38.17 1.93 51.13
CA GLU A 118 39.14 2.13 52.23
C GLU A 118 39.82 0.81 52.62
N HIS A 119 39.06 -0.29 52.69
CA HIS A 119 39.56 -1.61 53.07
C HIS A 119 40.25 -2.40 51.94
N LEU A 120 39.93 -2.16 50.67
CA LEU A 120 40.50 -2.90 49.53
C LEU A 120 41.71 -2.23 48.88
N ILE A 121 41.72 -0.90 48.78
CA ILE A 121 42.80 -0.16 48.09
C ILE A 121 44.21 -0.43 48.67
N PRO A 122 44.39 -0.59 49.99
CA PRO A 122 45.69 -0.92 50.56
C PRO A 122 46.33 -2.23 50.08
N TYR A 123 45.56 -3.17 49.52
CA TYR A 123 46.12 -4.38 48.91
C TYR A 123 46.88 -4.11 47.60
N PHE A 124 46.71 -2.93 46.99
CA PHE A 124 47.42 -2.49 45.80
C PHE A 124 48.61 -1.55 46.11
N PHE A 125 48.94 -1.32 47.38
CA PHE A 125 50.12 -0.52 47.76
C PHE A 125 51.41 -1.27 47.50
N ILE A 126 52.45 -0.54 47.08
CA ILE A 126 53.79 -1.08 46.84
C ILE A 126 54.45 -1.54 48.15
N ALA A 127 54.17 -0.84 49.25
CA ALA A 127 54.62 -1.22 50.59
C ALA A 127 53.67 -2.27 51.20
N LYS A 128 54.13 -3.53 51.30
CA LYS A 128 53.46 -4.58 52.08
C LYS A 128 53.33 -4.15 53.56
N TRP A 129 52.25 -4.55 54.20
CA TRP A 129 51.88 -4.22 55.59
C TRP A 129 51.54 -5.49 56.39
N ASP A 130 51.64 -5.42 57.72
CA ASP A 130 51.21 -6.52 58.60
C ASP A 130 49.68 -6.65 58.53
N HIS A 131 49.22 -7.66 57.82
CA HIS A 131 47.81 -7.94 57.58
C HIS A 131 47.18 -8.80 58.67
N THR A 132 47.93 -9.28 59.66
CA THR A 132 47.40 -10.16 60.71
C THR A 132 46.42 -9.45 61.65
N GLN A 133 46.55 -8.13 61.83
CA GLN A 133 45.67 -7.36 62.70
C GLN A 133 44.27 -7.16 62.07
N PRO A 134 43.17 -7.14 62.87
CA PRO A 134 41.83 -6.89 62.35
C PRO A 134 41.68 -5.53 61.65
N GLN A 135 42.31 -4.49 62.19
CA GLN A 135 42.30 -3.11 61.67
C GLN A 135 43.37 -2.83 60.61
N ALA A 136 44.15 -3.83 60.21
CA ALA A 136 45.36 -3.66 59.40
C ALA A 136 45.15 -2.95 58.06
N SER A 137 44.05 -3.23 57.36
CA SER A 137 43.81 -2.71 56.01
C SER A 137 43.70 -1.18 56.01
N PHE A 138 42.77 -0.60 56.77
CA PHE A 138 42.65 0.86 56.80
C PHE A 138 43.84 1.51 57.52
N SER A 139 44.44 0.84 58.52
CA SER A 139 45.68 1.29 59.17
C SER A 139 46.85 1.45 58.21
N ALA A 140 46.93 0.66 57.13
CA ALA A 140 47.98 0.76 56.12
C ALA A 140 47.93 2.08 55.32
N HIS A 141 46.82 2.83 55.36
CA HIS A 141 46.79 4.21 54.85
C HIS A 141 47.70 5.16 55.65
N SER A 142 48.14 4.81 56.86
CA SER A 142 49.18 5.57 57.57
C SER A 142 50.61 5.23 57.10
N GLY A 143 50.75 4.33 56.12
CA GLY A 143 52.04 3.88 55.58
C GLY A 143 52.78 4.90 54.72
N LYS A 144 54.12 4.82 54.74
CA LYS A 144 55.02 5.57 53.84
C LYS A 144 55.23 4.79 52.53
N ASN A 145 55.53 5.49 51.43
CA ASN A 145 55.81 4.92 50.12
C ASN A 145 54.71 3.98 49.56
N ARG A 146 53.43 4.34 49.77
CA ARG A 146 52.27 3.57 49.29
C ARG A 146 52.20 3.46 47.76
N PHE A 147 52.52 4.55 47.06
CA PHE A 147 52.21 4.75 45.63
C PHE A 147 53.45 4.73 44.70
N GLY A 148 54.66 4.71 45.27
CA GLY A 148 55.93 4.71 44.54
C GLY A 148 56.17 6.00 43.75
N THR A 149 56.15 5.89 42.43
CA THR A 149 56.41 6.99 41.49
C THR A 149 55.13 7.63 40.93
N LEU A 150 53.94 7.18 41.34
CA LEU A 150 52.68 7.84 41.00
C LEU A 150 52.36 8.95 42.02
N SER A 151 51.69 10.01 41.57
CA SER A 151 50.96 10.91 42.46
C SER A 151 49.84 10.16 43.18
N GLU A 152 49.43 10.65 44.35
CA GLU A 152 48.38 10.01 45.14
C GLU A 152 47.03 10.01 44.38
N ALA A 153 46.75 11.08 43.63
CA ALA A 153 45.61 11.16 42.72
C ALA A 153 45.69 10.17 41.56
N ARG A 154 46.86 10.03 40.91
CA ARG A 154 47.03 9.09 39.79
C ARG A 154 46.84 7.64 40.22
N PHE A 155 47.36 7.27 41.38
CA PHE A 155 47.15 5.94 41.94
C PHE A 155 45.66 5.63 42.13
N VAL A 156 44.87 6.55 42.70
CA VAL A 156 43.42 6.34 42.87
C VAL A 156 42.71 6.31 41.50
N ALA A 157 43.10 7.17 40.56
CA ALA A 157 42.53 7.18 39.21
C ALA A 157 42.77 5.85 38.46
N ASP A 158 43.96 5.26 38.57
CA ASP A 158 44.31 3.98 37.96
C ASP A 158 43.52 2.80 38.56
N ILE A 159 43.22 2.83 39.87
CA ILE A 159 42.39 1.80 40.53
C ILE A 159 40.92 1.92 40.13
N LEU A 160 40.39 3.14 40.01
CA LEU A 160 38.99 3.39 39.63
C LEU A 160 38.78 3.39 38.10
N ASN A 161 39.83 3.10 37.31
CA ASN A 161 39.84 3.10 35.85
C ASN A 161 39.31 4.40 35.22
N ILE A 162 39.83 5.54 35.68
CA ILE A 162 39.52 6.88 35.16
C ILE A 162 40.79 7.65 34.82
N GLN A 163 40.65 8.74 34.04
CA GLN A 163 41.78 9.61 33.75
C GLN A 163 41.96 10.66 34.87
N THR A 164 43.20 10.98 35.20
CA THR A 164 43.57 12.21 35.93
C THR A 164 44.44 13.10 35.06
N GLU A 165 44.38 14.40 35.34
CA GLU A 165 45.31 15.41 34.84
C GLU A 165 45.97 16.07 36.04
N ASP A 166 47.29 15.92 36.17
CA ASP A 166 48.07 16.51 37.26
C ASP A 166 48.75 17.79 36.79
N TYR A 167 48.66 18.85 37.59
CA TYR A 167 49.17 20.20 37.30
C TYR A 167 50.12 20.65 38.41
N LEU A 168 51.31 21.09 38.00
CA LEU A 168 52.29 21.70 38.89
C LEU A 168 51.96 23.18 39.15
N ILE A 169 52.55 23.76 40.20
CA ILE A 169 52.26 25.15 40.63
C ILE A 169 52.60 26.22 39.58
N ASN A 170 53.45 25.92 38.59
CA ASN A 170 53.74 26.79 37.44
C ASN A 170 52.66 26.73 36.32
N GLN A 171 51.68 25.82 36.43
CA GLN A 171 50.52 25.71 35.54
C GLN A 171 49.22 26.27 36.19
N LEU A 172 49.37 27.03 37.28
CA LEU A 172 48.25 27.58 38.06
C LEU A 172 47.24 28.37 37.21
N ASP A 173 47.69 29.07 36.16
CA ASP A 173 46.82 29.83 35.28
C ASP A 173 45.77 28.95 34.57
N ASP A 174 46.05 27.67 34.32
CA ASP A 174 45.08 26.74 33.72
C ASP A 174 44.02 26.30 34.73
N ILE A 175 44.40 26.10 35.99
CA ILE A 175 43.45 25.88 37.11
C ILE A 175 42.59 27.13 37.34
N ILE A 176 43.15 28.33 37.20
CA ILE A 176 42.41 29.60 37.29
C ILE A 176 41.40 29.71 36.14
N LYS A 177 41.81 29.55 34.87
CA LYS A 177 40.91 29.57 33.70
C LYS A 177 39.75 28.58 33.86
N LEU A 178 40.06 27.37 34.33
CA LEU A 178 39.06 26.33 34.55
C LEU A 178 38.07 26.68 35.67
N LYS A 179 38.55 27.25 36.79
CA LYS A 179 37.68 27.74 37.88
C LYS A 179 36.87 28.98 37.50
N ASP A 180 37.36 29.80 36.58
CA ASP A 180 36.65 30.95 36.03
C ASP A 180 35.44 30.51 35.19
N ILE A 181 35.62 29.55 34.26
CA ILE A 181 34.51 28.99 33.47
C ILE A 181 33.61 28.06 34.29
N ASN A 182 34.16 27.35 35.29
CA ASN A 182 33.42 26.43 36.15
C ASN A 182 33.88 26.54 37.62
N ALA A 183 33.26 27.45 38.36
CA ALA A 183 33.55 27.64 39.79
C ALA A 183 33.37 26.35 40.61
N ASN A 184 32.39 25.53 40.21
CA ASN A 184 32.03 24.29 40.89
C ASN A 184 32.94 23.11 40.51
N GLN A 185 33.82 23.25 39.51
CA GLN A 185 34.72 22.18 39.06
C GLN A 185 35.49 21.60 40.26
N PRO A 186 35.38 20.30 40.57
CA PRO A 186 36.27 19.68 41.53
C PRO A 186 37.70 19.71 40.99
N VAL A 187 38.60 20.23 41.82
CA VAL A 187 40.05 20.19 41.62
C VAL A 187 40.62 19.70 42.94
N TYR A 188 41.28 18.55 42.90
CA TYR A 188 42.02 17.98 44.01
C TYR A 188 43.30 18.77 44.22
N LEU A 189 43.77 18.88 45.47
CA LEU A 189 45.03 19.50 45.82
C LEU A 189 45.69 18.70 46.94
N ALA A 190 46.91 18.19 46.70
CA ALA A 190 47.74 17.57 47.73
C ALA A 190 48.97 18.45 48.04
N MET A 191 49.27 18.58 49.33
CA MET A 191 50.32 19.49 49.83
C MET A 191 50.86 19.07 51.21
N ALA A 192 51.99 19.65 51.60
CA ALA A 192 52.45 19.62 52.99
C ALA A 192 51.52 20.49 53.85
N TYR A 193 50.82 19.88 54.79
CA TYR A 193 49.64 20.47 55.43
C TYR A 193 49.85 20.88 56.90
N GLY A 194 50.75 20.21 57.62
CA GLY A 194 50.98 20.50 59.03
C GLY A 194 51.54 21.90 59.33
N GLU A 195 52.01 22.07 60.57
CA GLU A 195 52.70 23.27 60.99
C GLU A 195 54.14 23.30 60.45
N ILE A 196 54.73 24.50 60.45
CA ILE A 196 56.12 24.73 60.08
C ILE A 196 56.99 24.41 61.29
N ASP A 197 57.95 23.50 61.14
CA ASP A 197 58.87 23.12 62.21
C ASP A 197 59.93 24.19 62.51
N THR A 198 60.75 23.94 63.54
CA THR A 198 61.85 24.81 63.96
C THR A 198 62.95 25.00 62.89
N PHE A 199 62.89 24.30 61.77
CA PHE A 199 63.81 24.38 60.63
C PHE A 199 63.15 24.98 59.38
N GLY A 200 61.93 25.52 59.49
CA GLY A 200 61.19 26.12 58.37
C GLY A 200 60.53 25.10 57.43
N LYS A 201 60.42 23.82 57.83
CA LYS A 201 59.84 22.76 57.00
C LYS A 201 58.43 22.41 57.46
N THR A 202 57.52 22.31 56.50
CA THR A 202 56.18 21.79 56.74
C THR A 202 56.20 20.26 56.63
N HIS A 203 55.59 19.56 57.59
CA HIS A 203 55.49 18.09 57.60
C HIS A 203 54.04 17.62 57.53
N GLY A 204 53.85 16.33 57.21
CA GLY A 204 52.53 15.71 57.04
C GLY A 204 51.90 16.07 55.69
N GLY A 205 51.81 15.08 54.79
CA GLY A 205 51.05 15.22 53.54
C GLY A 205 49.56 15.05 53.80
N HIS A 206 48.74 15.85 53.11
CA HIS A 206 47.27 15.80 53.16
C HIS A 206 46.69 16.17 51.80
N ALA A 207 45.42 15.86 51.59
CA ALA A 207 44.69 16.23 50.38
C ALA A 207 43.37 16.95 50.72
N LEU A 208 43.09 18.01 49.96
CA LEU A 208 41.90 18.85 50.07
C LEU A 208 41.28 19.02 48.68
N ARG A 209 40.01 19.46 48.61
CA ARG A 209 39.42 19.96 47.37
C ARG A 209 39.54 21.48 47.31
N LEU A 210 40.10 22.00 46.22
CA LEU A 210 40.07 23.43 45.91
C LEU A 210 38.64 23.86 45.58
N ASN A 211 38.06 24.70 46.45
CA ASN A 211 36.72 25.25 46.26
C ASN A 211 36.75 26.47 45.34
N LYS A 212 37.63 27.43 45.63
CA LYS A 212 37.71 28.72 44.93
C LYS A 212 39.14 29.25 44.91
N ILE A 213 39.53 29.90 43.81
CA ILE A 213 40.69 30.80 43.76
C ILE A 213 40.16 32.24 43.66
N MET A 214 40.83 33.19 44.28
CA MET A 214 40.64 34.63 44.05
C MET A 214 41.97 35.27 43.63
N PRO A 215 42.24 35.41 42.32
CA PRO A 215 43.44 36.06 41.82
C PRO A 215 43.46 37.56 42.15
N ASN A 216 44.55 38.04 42.77
CA ASN A 216 44.74 39.47 43.00
C ASN A 216 45.39 40.11 41.76
N LYS A 217 44.58 40.84 40.99
CA LYS A 217 44.99 41.50 39.73
C LYS A 217 46.09 42.58 39.87
N LYS A 218 46.36 43.08 41.07
CA LYS A 218 47.43 44.07 41.33
C LYS A 218 48.70 43.43 41.89
N GLU A 219 48.56 42.33 42.63
CA GLU A 219 49.66 41.67 43.35
C GLU A 219 49.47 40.14 43.23
N PRO A 220 49.91 39.48 42.14
CA PRO A 220 49.60 38.07 41.88
C PRO A 220 49.99 37.10 43.00
N ASN A 221 51.03 37.38 43.78
CA ASN A 221 51.43 36.59 44.96
C ASN A 221 50.41 36.66 46.13
N ARG A 222 49.51 37.65 46.16
CA ARG A 222 48.35 37.71 47.07
C ARG A 222 47.10 37.02 46.51
N THR A 223 47.25 36.15 45.50
CA THR A 223 46.17 35.24 45.09
C THR A 223 45.79 34.33 46.25
N THR A 224 44.49 34.26 46.55
CA THR A 224 43.94 33.53 47.70
C THR A 224 43.28 32.22 47.27
N PHE A 225 43.56 31.14 47.99
CA PHE A 225 43.01 29.81 47.78
C PHE A 225 42.07 29.46 48.92
N PHE A 226 40.90 28.93 48.58
CA PHE A 226 39.88 28.45 49.52
C PHE A 226 39.80 26.93 49.37
N LEU A 227 40.40 26.20 50.30
CA LEU A 227 40.50 24.75 50.28
C LEU A 227 39.48 24.14 51.23
N ILE A 228 38.87 23.02 50.85
CA ILE A 228 37.88 22.30 51.65
C ILE A 228 38.48 20.96 52.02
N ASN A 229 38.62 20.74 53.31
CA ASN A 229 38.85 19.43 53.86
C ASN A 229 37.57 18.60 53.66
N PRO A 230 37.60 17.44 52.95
CA PRO A 230 36.38 16.73 52.55
C PRO A 230 35.63 16.04 53.71
N TRP A 231 36.14 16.11 54.94
CA TRP A 231 35.57 15.42 56.10
C TRP A 231 34.41 16.21 56.72
N HIS A 232 33.55 15.50 57.48
CA HIS A 232 32.39 16.06 58.20
C HIS A 232 31.38 16.85 57.35
N ASN A 233 31.48 16.82 56.01
CA ASN A 233 30.78 17.70 55.07
C ASN A 233 30.88 19.21 55.41
N GLN A 234 31.92 19.66 56.13
CA GLN A 234 32.04 21.07 56.49
C GLN A 234 32.51 21.88 55.28
N GLU A 235 31.59 22.53 54.57
CA GLU A 235 31.93 23.44 53.46
C GLU A 235 32.55 24.78 53.93
N LYS A 236 33.24 24.78 55.08
CA LYS A 236 34.00 25.89 55.64
C LYS A 236 35.42 25.87 55.06
N PRO A 237 35.82 26.84 54.22
CA PRO A 237 37.13 26.83 53.60
C PRO A 237 38.24 27.19 54.58
N GLU A 238 39.33 26.44 54.49
CA GLU A 238 40.66 26.83 54.94
C GLU A 238 41.25 27.79 53.88
N ILE A 239 41.99 28.81 54.33
CA ILE A 239 42.39 29.94 53.48
C ILE A 239 43.92 30.05 53.46
N TYR A 240 44.49 30.02 52.26
CA TYR A 240 45.93 30.11 52.02
C TYR A 240 46.27 31.14 50.94
N THR A 241 47.46 31.75 51.04
CA THR A 241 48.05 32.59 49.99
C THR A 241 48.86 31.78 49.00
N LEU A 242 49.11 32.34 47.80
CA LEU A 242 49.94 31.69 46.78
C LEU A 242 51.36 31.37 47.28
N ASP A 243 51.95 32.19 48.14
CA ASP A 243 53.30 31.95 48.63
C ASP A 243 53.34 30.80 49.66
N GLU A 244 52.28 30.60 50.46
CA GLU A 244 52.12 29.40 51.29
C GLU A 244 51.91 28.14 50.45
N ILE A 245 51.05 28.22 49.42
CA ILE A 245 50.80 27.10 48.48
C ILE A 245 52.08 26.67 47.76
N LYS A 246 52.94 27.61 47.37
CA LYS A 246 54.29 27.33 46.84
C LYS A 246 55.19 26.66 47.89
N GLN A 247 55.31 27.24 49.09
CA GLN A 247 56.17 26.72 50.17
C GLN A 247 55.77 25.31 50.62
N ARG A 248 54.47 25.00 50.57
CA ARG A 248 53.88 23.69 50.93
C ARG A 248 53.97 22.64 49.82
N ASN A 249 54.68 22.94 48.72
CA ASN A 249 54.88 22.05 47.57
C ASN A 249 53.55 21.47 47.03
N ALA A 250 52.54 22.33 46.90
CA ALA A 250 51.22 21.92 46.43
C ALA A 250 51.23 21.52 44.95
N HIS A 251 50.50 20.45 44.63
CA HIS A 251 50.14 20.08 43.26
C HIS A 251 48.62 19.87 43.17
N PHE A 252 48.07 20.08 41.97
CA PHE A 252 46.63 19.99 41.70
C PHE A 252 46.35 18.80 40.79
N SER A 253 45.18 18.17 40.93
CA SER A 253 44.75 17.10 40.03
C SER A 253 43.28 17.24 39.66
N ILE A 254 42.91 16.79 38.46
CA ILE A 254 41.53 16.79 37.96
C ILE A 254 41.17 15.37 37.56
N PHE A 255 40.14 14.81 38.21
CA PHE A 255 39.56 13.55 37.80
C PHE A 255 38.59 13.75 36.62
N ASN A 256 38.71 12.88 35.62
CA ASN A 256 37.85 12.82 34.45
C ASN A 256 37.21 11.41 34.37
N PRO A 257 36.03 11.22 34.99
CA PRO A 257 35.31 9.93 34.99
C PRO A 257 34.91 9.46 33.58
N GLU A 258 34.51 10.40 32.73
CA GLU A 258 34.37 10.25 31.28
C GLU A 258 35.57 10.95 30.63
N SER A 259 36.34 10.23 29.81
CA SER A 259 37.58 10.75 29.21
C SER A 259 37.33 11.87 28.22
N SER A 260 36.15 11.87 27.57
CA SER A 260 35.70 12.94 26.67
C SER A 260 35.62 14.31 27.36
N CYS A 261 35.40 14.36 28.68
CA CYS A 261 35.29 15.60 29.44
C CYS A 261 36.59 16.43 29.45
N LYS A 262 37.76 15.78 29.43
CA LYS A 262 39.08 16.44 29.44
C LYS A 262 39.23 17.40 28.26
N ASP A 263 39.05 16.88 27.05
CA ASP A 263 39.27 17.63 25.82
C ASP A 263 38.27 18.78 25.68
N ILE A 264 37.01 18.54 26.06
CA ILE A 264 35.96 19.57 26.11
C ILE A 264 36.31 20.67 27.11
N ARG A 265 36.70 20.33 28.35
CA ARG A 265 37.11 21.31 29.39
C ARG A 265 38.28 22.18 28.92
N SER A 266 39.29 21.58 28.27
CA SER A 266 40.44 22.30 27.70
C SER A 266 40.05 23.29 26.60
N ILE A 267 39.15 22.88 25.69
CA ILE A 267 38.63 23.76 24.62
C ILE A 267 37.78 24.90 25.22
N LEU A 268 36.86 24.60 26.14
CA LEU A 268 36.03 25.63 26.78
C LEU A 268 36.86 26.61 27.62
N ALA A 269 37.96 26.17 28.24
CA ALA A 269 38.90 27.07 28.94
C ALA A 269 39.64 27.99 27.97
N THR A 270 39.95 27.51 26.76
CA THR A 270 40.52 28.32 25.66
C THR A 270 39.51 29.37 25.14
N LEU A 271 38.21 29.04 25.13
CA LEU A 271 37.11 29.94 24.76
C LEU A 271 36.70 30.95 25.85
N ALA A 272 37.36 30.91 27.01
CA ALA A 272 37.24 31.86 28.11
C ALA A 272 35.79 32.11 28.63
N ASN A 273 35.64 33.13 29.48
CA ASN A 273 34.39 33.41 30.20
C ASN A 273 33.20 33.84 29.30
N LEU A 274 33.44 34.26 28.05
CA LEU A 274 32.37 34.73 27.16
C LEU A 274 31.66 33.61 26.38
N ARG A 275 32.35 32.51 26.06
CA ARG A 275 31.79 31.38 25.31
C ARG A 275 31.93 30.04 26.02
N GLY A 276 33.01 29.81 26.76
CA GLY A 276 33.23 28.59 27.53
C GLY A 276 32.27 28.43 28.71
N LYS A 277 32.08 29.50 29.48
CA LYS A 277 31.26 29.49 30.72
C LYS A 277 29.77 29.18 30.51
N PRO A 278 29.05 29.77 29.52
CA PRO A 278 27.66 29.41 29.26
C PRO A 278 27.45 27.91 29.01
N VAL A 279 28.39 27.26 28.32
CA VAL A 279 28.33 25.82 28.01
C VAL A 279 28.48 24.95 29.25
N VAL A 280 29.37 25.30 30.18
CA VAL A 280 29.52 24.50 31.42
C VAL A 280 28.33 24.68 32.37
N VAL A 281 27.65 25.83 32.34
CA VAL A 281 26.44 26.07 33.12
C VAL A 281 25.21 25.39 32.50
N ASN A 282 25.15 25.27 31.17
CA ASN A 282 24.06 24.60 30.45
C ASN A 282 24.42 23.14 30.15
N THR A 283 24.03 22.22 31.03
CA THR A 283 24.37 20.78 30.90
C THR A 283 24.04 20.21 29.52
N LYS A 284 22.89 20.57 28.91
CA LYS A 284 22.52 20.12 27.56
C LYS A 284 23.58 20.45 26.51
N LEU A 285 24.22 21.63 26.57
CA LEU A 285 25.28 22.00 25.62
C LEU A 285 26.57 21.23 25.89
N PHE A 286 26.89 20.96 27.15
CA PHE A 286 28.01 20.11 27.53
C PHE A 286 27.80 18.65 27.06
N ASP A 287 26.60 18.11 27.27
CA ASP A 287 26.15 16.79 26.80
C ASP A 287 26.14 16.70 25.26
N THR A 288 25.80 17.79 24.58
CA THR A 288 25.91 17.89 23.12
C THR A 288 27.36 17.80 22.67
N LEU A 289 28.29 18.51 23.32
CA LEU A 289 29.73 18.39 23.03
C LEU A 289 30.27 16.98 23.33
N LEU A 290 29.80 16.31 24.38
CA LEU A 290 30.11 14.90 24.66
C LEU A 290 29.60 13.97 23.54
N THR A 291 28.42 14.24 23.00
CA THR A 291 27.83 13.47 21.89
C THR A 291 28.62 13.69 20.59
N ILE A 292 28.95 14.94 20.27
CA ILE A 292 29.83 15.31 19.14
C ILE A 292 31.21 14.63 19.28
N LYS A 293 31.82 14.65 20.47
CA LYS A 293 33.13 14.03 20.76
C LYS A 293 33.13 12.50 20.62
N LYS A 294 32.00 11.84 20.88
CA LYS A 294 31.83 10.39 20.67
C LYS A 294 31.77 10.00 19.19
N VAL A 295 31.31 10.90 18.32
CA VAL A 295 31.24 10.71 16.86
C VAL A 295 32.52 11.15 16.16
N ASN A 296 33.09 12.28 16.58
CA ASN A 296 34.35 12.83 16.08
C ASN A 296 35.39 12.87 17.21
N SER A 297 36.35 11.94 17.14
CA SER A 297 37.44 11.82 18.11
C SER A 297 38.34 13.06 18.19
N TYR A 298 38.35 13.93 17.17
CA TYR A 298 39.04 15.22 17.18
C TYR A 298 38.06 16.39 17.22
N LEU A 299 37.62 16.72 18.44
CA LEU A 299 36.95 17.99 18.72
C LEU A 299 38.01 19.12 18.73
N SER A 300 37.73 20.22 18.03
CA SER A 300 38.66 21.35 17.88
C SER A 300 38.02 22.67 18.31
N VAL A 301 38.84 23.66 18.67
CA VAL A 301 38.34 24.99 19.08
C VAL A 301 37.42 25.60 18.01
N PRO A 302 37.77 25.62 16.69
CA PRO A 302 36.87 26.15 15.67
C PRO A 302 35.57 25.35 15.50
N LEU A 303 35.56 24.02 15.72
CA LEU A 303 34.34 23.22 15.67
C LEU A 303 33.40 23.57 16.82
N VAL A 304 33.94 23.77 18.03
CA VAL A 304 33.14 24.21 19.18
C VAL A 304 32.62 25.64 18.97
N GLU A 305 33.44 26.59 18.50
CA GLU A 305 32.95 27.94 18.17
C GLU A 305 31.84 27.92 17.12
N ARG A 306 31.96 27.07 16.09
CA ARG A 306 30.93 26.90 15.05
C ARG A 306 29.65 26.25 15.58
N PHE A 307 29.76 25.32 16.52
CA PHE A 307 28.62 24.76 17.23
C PHE A 307 27.90 25.80 18.10
N LEU A 308 28.64 26.66 18.81
CA LEU A 308 28.03 27.73 19.61
C LEU A 308 27.43 28.84 18.72
N ASP A 309 28.13 29.27 17.67
CA ASP A 309 27.58 30.17 16.63
C ASP A 309 26.31 29.63 15.94
N PHE A 310 26.11 28.30 15.92
CA PHE A 310 24.89 27.66 15.45
C PHE A 310 23.82 27.68 16.54
N ASN A 311 24.13 27.16 17.74
CA ASN A 311 23.17 27.05 18.85
C ASN A 311 22.61 28.41 19.26
N ASP A 312 23.47 29.43 19.40
CA ASP A 312 23.09 30.78 19.82
C ASP A 312 22.11 31.46 18.83
N LYS A 313 22.01 30.97 17.58
CA LYS A 313 21.01 31.43 16.60
C LYS A 313 19.68 30.68 16.68
N PHE A 314 19.71 29.45 17.16
CA PHE A 314 18.52 28.62 17.41
C PHE A 314 18.12 28.58 18.89
N GLU A 315 18.51 29.60 19.66
CA GLU A 315 18.41 29.70 21.14
C GLU A 315 17.03 29.33 21.73
N LYS A 316 15.95 29.53 20.96
CA LYS A 316 14.58 29.15 21.34
C LYS A 316 14.35 27.63 21.41
N ASN A 317 15.14 26.84 20.67
CA ASN A 317 15.10 25.39 20.58
C ASN A 317 16.51 24.82 20.86
N ASN A 318 16.96 24.88 22.11
CA ASN A 318 18.28 24.36 22.55
C ASN A 318 18.52 22.86 22.26
N ASP A 319 17.49 22.11 21.84
CA ASP A 319 17.60 20.71 21.43
C ASP A 319 17.69 20.52 19.90
N PHE A 320 17.53 21.58 19.10
CA PHE A 320 17.43 21.51 17.63
C PHE A 320 18.63 20.82 16.97
N PHE A 321 19.86 21.22 17.35
CA PHE A 321 21.07 20.56 16.85
C PHE A 321 21.11 19.08 17.26
N LEU A 322 20.78 18.75 18.52
CA LEU A 322 20.76 17.36 19.01
C LEU A 322 19.71 16.50 18.28
N ILE A 323 18.51 17.01 18.05
CA ILE A 323 17.42 16.32 17.36
C ILE A 323 17.86 15.93 15.94
N ILE A 324 18.43 16.88 15.21
CA ILE A 324 18.96 16.65 13.86
C ILE A 324 20.15 15.69 13.92
N PHE A 325 21.16 15.99 14.73
CA PHE A 325 22.40 15.22 14.83
C PHE A 325 22.12 13.75 15.17
N ASN A 326 21.26 13.49 16.17
CA ASN A 326 20.89 12.14 16.58
C ASN A 326 19.93 11.43 15.60
N SER A 327 19.28 12.16 14.68
CA SER A 327 18.50 11.56 13.58
C SER A 327 19.35 11.13 12.37
N LEU A 328 20.62 11.53 12.33
CA LEU A 328 21.58 11.15 11.28
C LEU A 328 22.37 9.90 11.66
N GLU A 329 22.70 9.07 10.67
CA GLU A 329 23.65 7.96 10.81
C GLU A 329 25.08 8.47 11.09
N VAL A 330 25.94 7.65 11.70
CA VAL A 330 27.25 8.07 12.21
C VAL A 330 28.15 8.73 11.15
N ASP A 331 28.14 8.27 9.90
CA ASP A 331 28.93 8.90 8.83
C ASP A 331 28.27 10.18 8.30
N LYS A 332 26.94 10.27 8.33
CA LYS A 332 26.18 11.49 8.05
C LYS A 332 26.42 12.56 9.13
N GLN A 333 26.56 12.16 10.39
CA GLN A 333 26.98 13.03 11.50
C GLN A 333 28.41 13.55 11.30
N LYS A 334 29.38 12.70 10.91
CA LYS A 334 30.75 13.14 10.58
C LYS A 334 30.75 14.15 9.43
N ASN A 335 29.94 13.91 8.40
CA ASN A 335 29.78 14.85 7.29
C ASN A 335 29.19 16.19 7.77
N LEU A 336 28.21 16.18 8.68
CA LEU A 336 27.66 17.40 9.29
C LEU A 336 28.70 18.15 10.14
N LEU A 337 29.60 17.47 10.87
CA LEU A 337 30.68 18.13 11.62
C LEU A 337 31.78 18.69 10.71
N SER A 338 32.10 17.99 9.62
CA SER A 338 32.94 18.52 8.54
C SER A 338 32.29 19.75 7.89
N PHE A 339 30.97 19.72 7.72
CA PHE A 339 30.11 20.81 7.26
C PHE A 339 30.04 22.01 8.25
N MET A 340 30.57 21.91 9.46
CA MET A 340 30.67 23.05 10.37
C MET A 340 32.03 23.77 10.26
N LEU A 341 33.03 23.18 9.59
CA LEU A 341 34.44 23.61 9.66
C LEU A 341 34.96 24.38 8.44
N SER A 342 34.36 24.26 7.25
CA SER A 342 34.78 25.02 6.07
C SER A 342 34.41 26.51 6.17
N PRO A 343 35.14 27.41 5.48
CA PRO A 343 34.88 28.85 5.58
C PRO A 343 33.49 29.25 5.04
N HIS A 344 33.03 28.61 3.97
CA HIS A 344 31.81 28.99 3.25
C HIS A 344 30.53 28.57 4.00
N GLN A 345 30.66 27.65 4.95
CA GLN A 345 29.54 27.06 5.70
C GLN A 345 28.97 27.99 6.76
N LYS A 346 29.75 28.91 7.35
CA LYS A 346 29.19 29.89 8.30
C LYS A 346 28.13 30.75 7.64
N GLU A 347 28.41 31.25 6.44
CA GLU A 347 27.48 32.08 5.67
C GLU A 347 26.27 31.28 5.18
N LEU A 348 26.46 30.08 4.61
CA LEU A 348 25.33 29.25 4.17
C LEU A 348 24.41 28.90 5.34
N THR A 349 24.97 28.47 6.47
CA THR A 349 24.17 28.05 7.64
C THR A 349 23.49 29.23 8.31
N GLN A 350 24.16 30.40 8.39
CA GLN A 350 23.54 31.65 8.79
C GLN A 350 22.35 32.03 7.89
N PHE A 351 22.57 32.00 6.59
CA PHE A 351 21.58 32.38 5.60
C PHE A 351 20.37 31.41 5.58
N LEU A 352 20.60 30.10 5.71
CA LEU A 352 19.53 29.11 5.89
C LEU A 352 18.74 29.36 7.20
N ALA A 353 19.42 29.68 8.30
CA ALA A 353 18.81 30.00 9.59
C ALA A 353 17.94 31.27 9.58
N GLU A 354 18.37 32.29 8.82
CA GLU A 354 17.70 33.59 8.74
C GLU A 354 16.48 33.60 7.81
N HIS A 355 16.36 32.62 6.91
CA HIS A 355 15.39 32.67 5.81
C HIS A 355 14.49 31.43 5.65
N LEU A 356 14.78 30.30 6.29
CA LEU A 356 13.90 29.12 6.25
C LEU A 356 13.02 28.99 7.50
N PRO A 357 11.75 28.60 7.37
CA PRO A 357 10.98 28.04 8.48
C PRO A 357 11.70 26.83 9.08
N LEU A 358 11.56 26.66 10.40
CA LEU A 358 12.26 25.63 11.17
C LEU A 358 12.02 24.23 10.60
N GLU A 359 10.79 23.96 10.17
CA GLU A 359 10.32 22.67 9.66
C GLU A 359 11.02 22.32 8.32
N LYS A 360 11.19 23.30 7.43
CA LYS A 360 11.95 23.11 6.18
C LYS A 360 13.45 23.00 6.47
N LEU A 361 13.95 23.73 7.46
CA LEU A 361 15.36 23.64 7.85
C LEU A 361 15.71 22.27 8.45
N GLU A 362 14.82 21.66 9.25
CA GLU A 362 14.99 20.28 9.72
C GLU A 362 15.09 19.29 8.55
N GLU A 363 14.21 19.40 7.55
CA GLU A 363 14.18 18.50 6.39
C GLU A 363 15.52 18.52 5.63
N TYR A 364 16.07 19.71 5.40
CA TYR A 364 17.35 19.89 4.72
C TYR A 364 18.54 19.42 5.56
N LEU A 365 18.57 19.73 6.86
CA LEU A 365 19.67 19.30 7.74
C LEU A 365 19.63 17.78 8.02
N LYS A 366 18.47 17.12 7.86
CA LYS A 366 18.32 15.65 7.86
C LYS A 366 18.85 14.98 6.58
N ASN A 367 19.15 15.74 5.52
CA ASN A 367 19.76 15.20 4.30
C ASN A 367 21.12 15.88 3.97
N PRO A 368 22.25 15.29 4.40
CA PRO A 368 23.58 15.84 4.14
C PRO A 368 23.94 16.01 2.66
N GLU A 369 23.36 15.23 1.76
CA GLU A 369 23.62 15.36 0.31
C GLU A 369 23.04 16.68 -0.23
N GLN A 370 21.82 17.03 0.19
CA GLN A 370 21.23 18.35 -0.11
C GLN A 370 22.05 19.48 0.49
N LEU A 371 22.63 19.27 1.67
CA LEU A 371 23.49 20.23 2.35
C LEU A 371 24.83 20.43 1.63
N HIS A 372 25.45 19.36 1.13
CA HIS A 372 26.64 19.41 0.28
C HIS A 372 26.35 20.08 -1.08
N ILE A 373 25.21 19.80 -1.69
CA ILE A 373 24.82 20.44 -2.96
C ILE A 373 24.55 21.93 -2.77
N LEU A 374 23.91 22.35 -1.67
CA LEU A 374 23.74 23.77 -1.34
C LEU A 374 25.08 24.50 -1.15
N LEU A 375 26.14 23.81 -0.70
CA LEU A 375 27.49 24.37 -0.70
C LEU A 375 28.10 24.45 -2.09
N GLU A 376 28.01 23.39 -2.90
CA GLU A 376 28.56 23.41 -4.25
C GLU A 376 27.87 24.52 -5.08
N ILE A 377 26.56 24.71 -4.91
CA ILE A 377 25.81 25.85 -5.47
C ILE A 377 26.36 27.19 -4.96
N LYS A 378 26.70 27.33 -3.67
CA LYS A 378 27.31 28.55 -3.12
C LYS A 378 28.74 28.78 -3.63
N GLU A 379 29.55 27.74 -3.74
CA GLU A 379 30.94 27.80 -4.21
C GLU A 379 31.00 28.11 -5.71
N LEU A 380 30.07 27.57 -6.51
CA LEU A 380 29.96 27.84 -7.95
C LEU A 380 29.32 29.20 -8.28
N SER A 381 28.47 29.76 -7.41
CA SER A 381 27.90 31.12 -7.58
C SER A 381 28.78 32.22 -7.02
N GLY A 382 29.58 31.94 -5.98
CA GLY A 382 30.25 32.95 -5.16
C GLY A 382 29.32 33.81 -4.29
N PHE A 383 28.00 33.81 -4.57
CA PHE A 383 27.00 34.56 -3.83
C PHE A 383 25.65 33.84 -3.83
N PHE A 384 25.30 33.21 -2.71
CA PHE A 384 24.03 32.52 -2.53
C PHE A 384 23.01 33.50 -1.93
N ASN A 385 21.88 33.71 -2.61
CA ASN A 385 20.87 34.72 -2.27
C ASN A 385 19.47 34.09 -2.11
N LEU A 386 18.55 34.79 -1.43
CA LEU A 386 17.24 34.27 -1.02
C LEU A 386 16.47 33.65 -2.20
N ARG A 387 16.36 34.37 -3.30
CA ARG A 387 15.69 33.93 -4.53
C ARG A 387 16.31 32.66 -5.12
N GLY A 388 17.65 32.54 -5.08
CA GLY A 388 18.37 31.35 -5.55
C GLY A 388 18.07 30.12 -4.70
N LEU A 389 17.97 30.29 -3.38
CA LEU A 389 17.51 29.23 -2.49
C LEU A 389 16.04 28.88 -2.75
N GLU A 390 15.13 29.85 -2.74
CA GLU A 390 13.69 29.64 -2.99
C GLU A 390 13.44 28.90 -4.31
N LYS A 391 14.15 29.28 -5.39
CA LYS A 391 14.12 28.58 -6.68
C LYS A 391 14.61 27.13 -6.56
N TRP A 392 15.70 26.87 -5.83
CA TRP A 392 16.19 25.51 -5.59
C TRP A 392 15.21 24.66 -4.76
N LEU A 393 14.59 25.23 -3.71
CA LEU A 393 13.52 24.57 -2.95
C LEU A 393 12.37 24.17 -3.89
N LYS A 394 11.87 25.14 -4.67
CA LYS A 394 10.74 24.93 -5.59
C LYS A 394 11.06 23.91 -6.69
N MET A 395 12.26 23.95 -7.27
CA MET A 395 12.69 22.94 -8.25
C MET A 395 12.81 21.54 -7.64
N LYS A 396 13.22 21.40 -6.38
CA LYS A 396 13.24 20.10 -5.68
C LYS A 396 11.82 19.62 -5.31
N GLU A 397 10.93 20.54 -4.94
CA GLU A 397 9.51 20.25 -4.71
C GLU A 397 8.79 19.81 -6.01
N GLU A 398 9.25 20.29 -7.16
CA GLU A 398 8.76 19.89 -8.50
C GLU A 398 9.51 18.67 -9.09
N VAL A 399 10.76 18.41 -8.65
CA VAL A 399 11.64 17.32 -9.11
C VAL A 399 12.40 16.76 -7.90
N THR A 400 11.80 15.76 -7.24
CA THR A 400 12.28 15.13 -5.98
C THR A 400 13.75 14.67 -6.05
N PHE A 401 14.14 14.07 -7.17
CA PHE A 401 15.48 13.52 -7.46
C PHE A 401 16.44 14.53 -8.14
N LEU A 402 16.11 15.83 -8.14
CA LEU A 402 17.01 16.91 -8.56
C LEU A 402 18.44 16.83 -7.96
N PRO A 403 18.64 16.42 -6.68
CA PRO A 403 19.98 16.19 -6.12
C PRO A 403 20.83 15.20 -6.92
N GLU A 404 20.24 14.06 -7.32
CA GLU A 404 20.95 13.00 -8.07
C GLU A 404 21.40 13.52 -9.44
N ILE A 405 20.51 14.26 -10.12
CA ILE A 405 20.80 14.87 -11.42
C ILE A 405 21.89 15.93 -11.30
N PHE A 406 21.83 16.78 -10.27
CA PHE A 406 22.86 17.79 -10.04
C PHE A 406 24.23 17.13 -9.92
N ASN A 407 24.34 16.03 -9.17
CA ASN A 407 25.59 15.28 -9.01
C ASN A 407 26.12 14.63 -10.31
N LEU A 408 25.27 14.39 -11.31
CA LEU A 408 25.65 13.90 -12.64
C LEU A 408 26.10 15.00 -13.62
N LEU A 409 25.82 16.28 -13.32
CA LEU A 409 26.26 17.39 -14.16
C LEU A 409 27.77 17.61 -14.03
N ASN A 410 28.43 17.91 -15.16
CA ASN A 410 29.81 18.40 -15.13
C ASN A 410 29.86 19.82 -14.52
N ILE A 411 31.04 20.24 -14.07
CA ILE A 411 31.26 21.53 -13.37
C ILE A 411 30.74 22.73 -14.17
N GLU A 412 30.82 22.70 -15.50
CA GLU A 412 30.41 23.81 -16.35
C GLU A 412 28.88 23.88 -16.49
N ASP A 413 28.20 22.73 -16.56
CA ASP A 413 26.74 22.65 -16.53
C ASP A 413 26.17 23.00 -15.14
N LYS A 414 26.83 22.55 -14.05
CA LYS A 414 26.49 22.98 -12.68
C LYS A 414 26.53 24.49 -12.55
N LYS A 415 27.60 25.16 -13.01
CA LYS A 415 27.71 26.64 -12.98
C LYS A 415 26.55 27.33 -13.70
N LYS A 416 26.17 26.89 -14.91
CA LYS A 416 25.08 27.54 -15.66
C LYS A 416 23.73 27.38 -14.96
N LEU A 417 23.45 26.19 -14.42
CA LEU A 417 22.25 25.95 -13.61
C LEU A 417 22.23 26.85 -12.37
N VAL A 418 23.36 26.97 -11.68
CA VAL A 418 23.57 27.86 -10.53
C VAL A 418 23.35 29.34 -10.90
N VAL A 419 23.84 29.80 -12.06
CA VAL A 419 23.57 31.16 -12.56
C VAL A 419 22.08 31.35 -12.86
N CYS A 420 21.37 30.36 -13.41
CA CYS A 420 19.93 30.44 -13.67
C CYS A 420 19.07 30.44 -12.38
N LEU A 421 19.48 29.70 -11.35
CA LEU A 421 18.92 29.83 -10.00
C LEU A 421 19.07 31.27 -9.49
N SER A 422 20.21 31.92 -9.74
CA SER A 422 20.45 33.33 -9.36
C SER A 422 19.80 34.38 -10.28
N SER A 423 19.34 34.03 -11.49
CA SER A 423 18.84 34.98 -12.50
C SER A 423 17.33 35.29 -12.36
N ASN A 424 16.77 36.07 -13.29
CA ASN A 424 15.33 36.30 -13.43
C ASN A 424 14.61 35.23 -14.29
N GLU A 425 15.34 34.28 -14.87
CA GLU A 425 14.78 33.29 -15.82
C GLU A 425 13.98 32.18 -15.10
N GLU A 426 13.11 31.50 -15.83
CA GLU A 426 12.40 30.29 -15.39
C GLU A 426 13.39 29.11 -15.26
N PRO A 427 13.73 28.66 -14.03
CA PRO A 427 14.76 27.64 -13.84
C PRO A 427 14.37 26.29 -14.45
N LEU A 428 13.06 25.99 -14.50
CA LEU A 428 12.53 24.75 -15.03
C LEU A 428 12.71 24.66 -16.56
N GLU A 429 12.56 25.76 -17.29
CA GLU A 429 12.82 25.81 -18.74
C GLU A 429 14.32 25.70 -19.05
N TYR A 430 15.17 26.34 -18.23
CA TYR A 430 16.61 26.16 -18.35
C TYR A 430 17.03 24.71 -18.08
N PHE A 431 16.47 24.08 -17.04
CA PHE A 431 16.74 22.69 -16.67
C PHE A 431 16.32 21.71 -17.77
N LYS A 432 15.17 21.90 -18.43
CA LYS A 432 14.77 21.12 -19.63
C LYS A 432 15.81 21.23 -20.76
N SER A 433 16.29 22.44 -21.04
CA SER A 433 17.34 22.69 -22.04
C SER A 433 18.67 22.01 -21.65
N LEU A 434 19.02 22.05 -20.37
CA LEU A 434 20.22 21.41 -19.82
C LEU A 434 20.16 19.89 -19.99
N LEU A 435 19.05 19.24 -19.62
CA LEU A 435 18.83 17.81 -19.83
C LEU A 435 18.88 17.45 -21.33
N ALA A 436 18.26 18.24 -22.21
CA ALA A 436 18.36 18.02 -23.66
C ALA A 436 19.80 18.10 -24.20
N SER A 437 20.72 18.76 -23.47
CA SER A 437 22.15 18.86 -23.82
C SER A 437 23.07 17.85 -23.11
N ASN A 438 22.61 17.18 -22.05
CA ASN A 438 23.43 16.30 -21.20
C ASN A 438 22.80 14.88 -21.14
N PRO A 439 23.25 13.94 -22.00
CA PRO A 439 22.59 12.63 -22.16
C PRO A 439 22.52 11.80 -20.87
N THR A 440 23.56 11.79 -20.03
CA THR A 440 23.62 10.97 -18.81
C THR A 440 22.72 11.51 -17.71
N ALA A 441 22.72 12.83 -17.48
CA ALA A 441 21.79 13.48 -16.56
C ALA A 441 20.33 13.27 -16.99
N ASN A 442 20.09 13.27 -18.31
CA ASN A 442 18.79 13.03 -18.91
C ASN A 442 18.32 11.57 -18.82
N GLU A 443 19.20 10.60 -19.04
CA GLU A 443 18.89 9.16 -18.90
C GLU A 443 18.40 8.85 -17.48
N VAL A 444 19.09 9.37 -16.46
CA VAL A 444 18.68 9.22 -15.05
C VAL A 444 17.41 10.01 -14.71
N PHE A 445 17.21 11.22 -15.26
CA PHE A 445 15.94 11.93 -15.14
C PHE A 445 14.77 11.10 -15.69
N PHE A 446 14.93 10.49 -16.87
CA PHE A 446 13.92 9.62 -17.46
C PHE A 446 13.69 8.35 -16.63
N GLU A 447 14.75 7.67 -16.14
CA GLU A 447 14.59 6.50 -15.27
C GLU A 447 13.87 6.82 -13.96
N ARG A 448 14.16 7.96 -13.32
CA ARG A 448 13.51 8.36 -12.06
C ARG A 448 12.06 8.79 -12.25
N ILE A 449 11.75 9.61 -13.26
CA ILE A 449 10.36 9.89 -13.67
C ILE A 449 9.59 8.58 -13.91
N PHE A 450 10.22 7.63 -14.61
CA PHE A 450 9.62 6.33 -14.94
C PHE A 450 9.36 5.47 -13.68
N GLN A 451 10.31 5.44 -12.74
CA GLN A 451 10.17 4.75 -11.45
C GLN A 451 9.03 5.35 -10.61
N GLU A 452 9.08 6.64 -10.28
CA GLU A 452 8.07 7.30 -9.43
C GLU A 452 6.68 7.35 -10.07
N THR A 453 6.59 7.66 -11.38
CA THR A 453 5.29 7.89 -12.04
C THR A 453 4.56 6.60 -12.39
N PHE A 454 5.29 5.52 -12.71
CA PHE A 454 4.71 4.27 -13.22
C PHE A 454 4.98 3.06 -12.34
N ILE A 455 6.20 2.84 -11.81
CA ILE A 455 6.48 1.62 -11.04
C ILE A 455 5.74 1.65 -9.71
N ASP A 456 5.72 2.78 -8.99
CA ASP A 456 5.01 2.88 -7.69
C ASP A 456 3.47 2.84 -7.82
N LYS A 457 2.92 2.97 -9.04
CA LYS A 457 1.52 2.63 -9.35
C LYS A 457 1.34 1.18 -9.77
N ALA A 458 2.35 0.56 -10.38
CA ALA A 458 2.31 -0.81 -10.92
C ALA A 458 2.72 -1.89 -9.90
N THR A 459 3.29 -1.55 -8.75
CA THR A 459 3.69 -2.49 -7.67
C THR A 459 2.54 -3.31 -7.06
N LYS A 460 1.30 -3.13 -7.52
CA LYS A 460 0.14 -4.00 -7.21
C LYS A 460 0.01 -5.22 -8.15
N THR A 461 0.84 -5.35 -9.19
CA THR A 461 0.77 -6.47 -10.15
C THR A 461 2.15 -6.96 -10.60
N ASN A 462 2.19 -8.18 -11.16
CA ASN A 462 3.43 -8.89 -11.47
C ASN A 462 4.24 -8.20 -12.60
N PHE A 463 5.54 -8.04 -12.39
CA PHE A 463 6.48 -7.21 -13.16
C PHE A 463 6.46 -7.45 -14.68
N ALA A 464 6.24 -8.71 -15.11
CA ALA A 464 6.17 -9.08 -16.53
C ALA A 464 4.89 -8.59 -17.23
N ALA A 465 3.76 -8.51 -16.52
CA ALA A 465 2.51 -7.95 -17.05
C ALA A 465 2.63 -6.42 -17.18
N ALA A 466 3.14 -5.77 -16.12
CA ALA A 466 3.37 -4.32 -16.07
C ALA A 466 4.21 -3.83 -17.27
N ARG A 467 5.30 -4.53 -17.65
CA ARG A 467 6.11 -4.15 -18.83
C ARG A 467 5.33 -4.18 -20.16
N THR A 468 4.27 -4.97 -20.26
CA THR A 468 3.40 -5.02 -21.46
C THR A 468 2.35 -3.90 -21.42
N GLU A 469 1.74 -3.67 -20.26
CA GLU A 469 0.76 -2.59 -20.05
C GLU A 469 1.40 -1.20 -20.19
N LEU A 470 2.63 -1.00 -19.68
CA LEU A 470 3.40 0.24 -19.89
C LEU A 470 3.62 0.55 -21.38
N LYS A 471 3.93 -0.46 -22.21
CA LYS A 471 4.10 -0.25 -23.66
C LYS A 471 2.79 0.18 -24.33
N ILE A 472 1.63 -0.28 -23.84
CA ILE A 472 0.32 0.18 -24.34
C ILE A 472 0.04 1.62 -23.86
N ALA A 473 0.26 1.92 -22.58
CA ALA A 473 0.07 3.25 -22.01
C ALA A 473 0.92 4.32 -22.73
N LEU A 474 2.21 4.07 -22.97
CA LEU A 474 3.11 4.97 -23.70
C LEU A 474 2.60 5.28 -25.12
N ILE A 475 2.05 4.28 -25.82
CA ILE A 475 1.44 4.45 -27.15
C ILE A 475 0.18 5.32 -27.06
N GLU A 476 -0.66 5.14 -26.05
CA GLU A 476 -1.85 5.98 -25.86
C GLU A 476 -1.51 7.44 -25.52
N TYR A 477 -0.59 7.68 -24.59
CA TYR A 477 -0.17 9.04 -24.20
C TYR A 477 0.51 9.79 -25.36
N TYR A 478 1.21 9.07 -26.23
CA TYR A 478 1.73 9.62 -27.49
C TYR A 478 0.60 10.00 -28.46
N HIS A 479 -0.34 9.10 -28.76
CA HIS A 479 -1.45 9.39 -29.68
C HIS A 479 -2.44 10.45 -29.16
N LYS A 480 -2.60 10.59 -27.85
CA LYS A 480 -3.42 11.67 -27.23
C LYS A 480 -2.75 13.05 -27.32
N GLY A 481 -1.46 13.12 -27.68
CA GLY A 481 -0.69 14.37 -27.70
C GLY A 481 -0.34 14.90 -26.31
N GLU A 482 -0.49 14.09 -25.27
CA GLU A 482 -0.15 14.47 -23.89
C GLU A 482 1.36 14.46 -23.66
N LEU A 483 2.11 13.70 -24.47
CA LEU A 483 3.58 13.74 -24.54
C LEU A 483 4.12 14.86 -25.47
N LYS A 484 3.31 15.84 -25.90
CA LYS A 484 3.77 16.92 -26.79
C LYS A 484 4.89 17.79 -26.24
N CYS A 485 4.98 17.91 -24.92
CA CYS A 485 6.12 18.54 -24.24
C CYS A 485 7.47 17.83 -24.50
N LEU A 486 7.44 16.61 -25.08
CA LEU A 486 8.60 15.81 -25.44
C LEU A 486 8.80 15.64 -26.96
N GLU A 487 8.03 16.33 -27.82
CA GLU A 487 8.22 16.29 -29.28
C GLU A 487 9.61 16.84 -29.72
N GLY A 488 10.34 17.53 -28.83
CA GLY A 488 11.74 17.92 -29.02
C GLY A 488 12.80 16.95 -28.44
N PHE A 489 12.40 15.93 -27.66
CA PHE A 489 13.33 15.03 -26.97
C PHE A 489 13.79 13.87 -27.85
N ASN A 490 14.88 14.10 -28.57
CA ASN A 490 15.54 13.16 -29.47
C ASN A 490 15.74 11.72 -28.92
N PRO A 491 16.05 11.48 -27.62
CA PRO A 491 16.21 10.12 -27.08
C PRO A 491 14.97 9.23 -27.15
N LEU A 492 13.75 9.78 -27.05
CA LEU A 492 12.52 9.00 -27.29
C LEU A 492 12.46 8.51 -28.73
N HIS A 493 12.84 9.38 -29.67
CA HIS A 493 12.93 9.04 -31.09
C HIS A 493 13.98 7.95 -31.36
N HIS A 494 15.07 7.92 -30.58
CA HIS A 494 16.08 6.86 -30.65
C HIS A 494 15.57 5.54 -30.04
N TYR A 495 14.96 5.57 -28.85
CA TYR A 495 14.40 4.40 -28.18
C TYR A 495 13.31 3.69 -29.00
N PHE A 496 12.43 4.47 -29.66
CA PHE A 496 11.45 3.92 -30.61
C PHE A 496 12.07 3.44 -31.94
N ALA A 497 13.28 3.86 -32.29
CA ALA A 497 13.94 3.48 -33.54
C ALA A 497 14.89 2.27 -33.40
N THR A 498 15.48 2.04 -32.22
CA THR A 498 16.50 0.99 -32.02
C THR A 498 15.97 -0.31 -31.40
N GLU A 499 14.93 -0.27 -30.55
CA GLU A 499 14.33 -1.49 -29.97
C GLU A 499 12.91 -1.83 -30.49
N VAL A 500 12.89 -2.52 -31.63
CA VAL A 500 11.86 -3.52 -32.00
C VAL A 500 10.39 -3.08 -31.80
N LEU A 501 9.96 -2.03 -32.50
CA LEU A 501 8.55 -1.78 -32.83
C LEU A 501 8.44 -0.91 -34.08
N ASP A 502 8.25 -1.53 -35.25
CA ASP A 502 7.87 -0.82 -36.48
C ASP A 502 6.61 0.03 -36.24
N LYS A 503 6.60 1.26 -36.75
CA LYS A 503 5.45 2.16 -36.69
C LYS A 503 4.17 1.50 -37.23
N SER A 504 4.24 0.70 -38.30
CA SER A 504 3.07 -0.02 -38.80
C SER A 504 2.53 -1.06 -37.80
N ALA A 505 3.41 -1.66 -36.99
CA ALA A 505 3.06 -2.57 -35.90
C ALA A 505 2.54 -1.84 -34.66
N ILE A 506 3.00 -0.61 -34.38
CA ILE A 506 2.42 0.29 -33.37
C ILE A 506 0.99 0.68 -33.78
N ASP A 507 0.82 1.29 -34.95
CA ASP A 507 -0.48 1.75 -35.47
C ASP A 507 -1.49 0.60 -35.52
N LYS A 508 -1.06 -0.59 -35.96
CA LYS A 508 -1.89 -1.81 -35.95
C LYS A 508 -2.26 -2.27 -34.54
N LYS A 509 -1.34 -2.25 -33.57
CA LYS A 509 -1.63 -2.61 -32.17
C LYS A 509 -2.56 -1.59 -31.50
N TYR A 510 -2.35 -0.29 -31.73
CA TYR A 510 -3.22 0.76 -31.21
C TYR A 510 -4.64 0.62 -31.76
N LYS A 511 -4.79 0.37 -33.07
CA LYS A 511 -6.11 0.10 -33.69
C LYS A 511 -6.77 -1.14 -33.09
N ILE A 512 -6.03 -2.23 -32.86
CA ILE A 512 -6.54 -3.43 -32.17
C ILE A 512 -6.91 -3.14 -30.71
N HIS A 513 -6.25 -2.20 -30.02
CA HIS A 513 -6.63 -1.79 -28.66
C HIS A 513 -7.93 -0.97 -28.65
N ALA A 514 -8.00 0.07 -29.49
CA ALA A 514 -9.11 1.04 -29.49
C ALA A 514 -10.39 0.51 -30.15
N GLU A 515 -10.28 -0.25 -31.24
CA GLU A 515 -11.43 -0.78 -32.00
C GLU A 515 -11.71 -2.27 -31.70
N GLY A 516 -10.72 -3.02 -31.21
CA GLY A 516 -10.82 -4.46 -30.96
C GLY A 516 -11.93 -4.89 -29.99
N PRO A 517 -12.22 -4.17 -28.88
CA PRO A 517 -13.36 -4.48 -28.02
C PRO A 517 -14.69 -4.45 -28.78
N LYS A 518 -14.92 -3.40 -29.59
CA LYS A 518 -16.12 -3.24 -30.42
C LYS A 518 -16.19 -4.28 -31.54
N ALA A 519 -15.04 -4.66 -32.11
CA ALA A 519 -14.97 -5.74 -33.09
C ALA A 519 -15.27 -7.11 -32.48
N LYS A 520 -14.83 -7.37 -31.23
CA LYS A 520 -15.15 -8.61 -30.49
C LYS A 520 -16.64 -8.66 -30.13
N GLU A 521 -17.19 -7.56 -29.66
CA GLU A 521 -18.63 -7.39 -29.39
C GLU A 521 -19.46 -7.64 -30.65
N LEU A 522 -19.10 -7.02 -31.79
CA LEU A 522 -19.78 -7.24 -33.07
C LEU A 522 -19.74 -8.73 -33.49
N ILE A 523 -18.61 -9.41 -33.31
CA ILE A 523 -18.50 -10.84 -33.64
C ILE A 523 -19.27 -11.71 -32.65
N ALA A 524 -19.30 -11.39 -31.35
CA ALA A 524 -20.12 -12.09 -30.37
C ALA A 524 -21.61 -11.98 -30.71
N ASN A 525 -22.09 -10.75 -30.97
CA ASN A 525 -23.47 -10.48 -31.39
C ASN A 525 -23.80 -11.15 -32.73
N THR A 526 -22.82 -11.30 -33.64
CA THR A 526 -22.98 -12.05 -34.90
C THR A 526 -23.19 -13.54 -34.64
N LEU A 527 -22.38 -14.15 -33.76
CA LEU A 527 -22.51 -15.56 -33.39
C LEU A 527 -23.84 -15.83 -32.67
N GLU A 528 -24.28 -14.91 -31.80
CA GLU A 528 -25.59 -14.98 -31.16
C GLU A 528 -26.74 -14.87 -32.18
N ASN A 529 -26.67 -13.92 -33.13
CA ASN A 529 -27.66 -13.79 -34.21
C ASN A 529 -27.75 -15.04 -35.10
N ILE A 530 -26.62 -15.74 -35.33
CA ILE A 530 -26.60 -17.03 -36.03
C ILE A 530 -27.24 -18.13 -35.18
N ALA A 531 -26.86 -18.24 -33.90
CA ALA A 531 -27.41 -19.25 -32.99
C ALA A 531 -28.93 -19.10 -32.81
N ASN A 532 -29.40 -17.87 -32.61
CA ASN A 532 -30.81 -17.50 -32.43
C ASN A 532 -31.59 -17.32 -33.74
N PHE A 533 -30.98 -17.58 -34.91
CA PHE A 533 -31.64 -17.39 -36.21
C PHE A 533 -32.96 -18.18 -36.30
N PRO A 534 -34.09 -17.54 -36.66
CA PRO A 534 -35.41 -18.13 -36.55
C PRO A 534 -35.62 -19.27 -37.55
N LEU A 535 -36.06 -20.41 -37.04
CA LEU A 535 -36.21 -21.66 -37.80
C LEU A 535 -37.60 -22.24 -37.55
N SER A 536 -38.44 -22.27 -38.58
CA SER A 536 -39.79 -22.86 -38.51
C SER A 536 -40.30 -23.25 -39.89
N PHE A 537 -40.70 -24.51 -40.05
CA PHE A 537 -41.38 -25.02 -41.25
C PHE A 537 -42.86 -25.35 -41.00
N SER A 538 -43.42 -24.94 -39.86
CA SER A 538 -44.77 -25.33 -39.43
C SER A 538 -45.90 -24.83 -40.34
N GLN A 539 -45.65 -23.79 -41.15
CA GLN A 539 -46.62 -23.22 -42.08
C GLN A 539 -46.57 -23.82 -43.50
N THR A 540 -45.47 -24.48 -43.88
CA THR A 540 -45.29 -25.03 -45.24
C THR A 540 -46.03 -26.36 -45.39
N LYS A 541 -46.93 -26.44 -46.38
CA LYS A 541 -47.94 -27.52 -46.51
C LYS A 541 -47.71 -28.43 -47.71
N ASN A 542 -46.82 -28.04 -48.62
CA ASN A 542 -46.34 -28.88 -49.72
C ASN A 542 -44.82 -28.73 -49.90
N LEU A 543 -44.24 -29.66 -50.67
CA LEU A 543 -42.80 -29.76 -50.87
C LEU A 543 -42.18 -28.55 -51.60
N ALA A 544 -42.94 -27.87 -52.46
CA ALA A 544 -42.44 -26.71 -53.22
C ALA A 544 -42.32 -25.46 -52.34
N GLU A 545 -43.33 -25.18 -51.50
CA GLU A 545 -43.26 -24.16 -50.44
C GLU A 545 -42.10 -24.41 -49.48
N LEU A 546 -41.95 -25.66 -49.04
CA LEU A 546 -40.92 -26.09 -48.10
C LEU A 546 -39.50 -25.85 -48.65
N ASN A 547 -39.23 -26.29 -49.88
CA ASN A 547 -37.92 -26.09 -50.52
C ASN A 547 -37.63 -24.60 -50.71
N LYS A 548 -38.59 -23.82 -51.24
CA LYS A 548 -38.42 -22.38 -51.42
C LYS A 548 -38.17 -21.63 -50.10
N HIS A 549 -38.84 -22.03 -49.02
CA HIS A 549 -38.60 -21.42 -47.71
C HIS A 549 -37.22 -21.82 -47.15
N LYS A 550 -36.79 -23.08 -47.32
CA LYS A 550 -35.45 -23.55 -46.94
C LYS A 550 -34.35 -22.73 -47.63
N GLU A 551 -34.50 -22.49 -48.93
CA GLU A 551 -33.56 -21.70 -49.75
C GLU A 551 -33.46 -20.25 -49.25
N LEU A 552 -34.58 -19.60 -48.97
CA LEU A 552 -34.62 -18.23 -48.42
C LEU A 552 -33.93 -18.14 -47.05
N LEU A 553 -34.21 -19.07 -46.13
CA LEU A 553 -33.57 -19.09 -44.80
C LEU A 553 -32.04 -19.26 -44.89
N ILE A 554 -31.55 -20.09 -45.83
CA ILE A 554 -30.12 -20.27 -46.07
C ILE A 554 -29.50 -19.02 -46.73
N GLU A 555 -30.22 -18.32 -47.59
CA GLU A 555 -29.74 -17.06 -48.19
C GLU A 555 -29.66 -15.93 -47.15
N ASP A 556 -30.72 -15.71 -46.38
CA ASP A 556 -30.79 -14.70 -45.32
C ASP A 556 -29.67 -14.91 -44.27
N LEU A 557 -29.45 -16.16 -43.85
CA LEU A 557 -28.35 -16.54 -42.95
C LEU A 557 -26.97 -16.25 -43.55
N LYS A 558 -26.79 -16.49 -44.86
CA LYS A 558 -25.54 -16.14 -45.56
C LYS A 558 -25.31 -14.63 -45.64
N ARG A 559 -26.36 -13.81 -45.80
CA ARG A 559 -26.21 -12.34 -45.79
C ARG A 559 -25.64 -11.82 -44.47
N ILE A 560 -25.95 -12.46 -43.32
CA ILE A 560 -25.34 -12.11 -42.03
C ILE A 560 -23.81 -12.24 -42.09
N SER A 561 -23.27 -13.35 -42.63
CA SER A 561 -21.82 -13.55 -42.76
C SER A 561 -21.13 -12.60 -43.75
N ALA A 562 -21.90 -11.91 -44.59
CA ALA A 562 -21.42 -11.05 -45.67
C ALA A 562 -21.44 -9.55 -45.34
N ASP A 563 -21.86 -9.13 -44.13
CA ASP A 563 -21.83 -7.71 -43.73
C ASP A 563 -20.38 -7.17 -43.79
N PRO A 564 -20.13 -6.06 -44.51
CA PRO A 564 -18.82 -5.41 -44.56
C PRO A 564 -18.22 -5.11 -43.18
N LYS A 565 -19.03 -4.80 -42.17
CA LYS A 565 -18.59 -4.54 -40.79
C LYS A 565 -18.00 -5.80 -40.13
N ILE A 566 -18.61 -6.96 -40.36
CA ILE A 566 -18.14 -8.25 -39.85
C ILE A 566 -16.84 -8.64 -40.57
N LYS A 567 -16.73 -8.35 -41.87
CA LYS A 567 -15.47 -8.51 -42.62
C LYS A 567 -14.36 -7.63 -42.03
N SER A 568 -14.60 -6.34 -41.81
CA SER A 568 -13.59 -5.44 -41.21
C SER A 568 -13.24 -5.80 -39.76
N ALA A 569 -14.18 -6.36 -38.98
CA ALA A 569 -13.89 -6.89 -37.64
C ALA A 569 -12.96 -8.13 -37.68
N ARG A 570 -13.18 -9.04 -38.65
CA ARG A 570 -12.30 -10.20 -38.92
C ARG A 570 -10.91 -9.78 -39.41
N GLU A 571 -10.84 -8.74 -40.25
CA GLU A 571 -9.58 -8.13 -40.71
C GLU A 571 -8.78 -7.51 -39.56
N LEU A 572 -9.44 -6.78 -38.66
CA LEU A 572 -8.81 -6.13 -37.51
C LEU A 572 -8.27 -7.13 -36.48
N LEU A 573 -9.10 -8.10 -36.06
CA LEU A 573 -8.78 -9.01 -34.95
C LEU A 573 -7.85 -10.17 -35.33
N GLY A 574 -7.48 -10.29 -36.61
CA GLY A 574 -6.71 -11.40 -37.15
C GLY A 574 -7.61 -12.50 -37.68
N PHE A 575 -7.58 -12.68 -39.02
CA PHE A 575 -8.55 -13.49 -39.76
C PHE A 575 -8.85 -14.87 -39.16
N ALA A 576 -7.83 -15.67 -38.85
CA ALA A 576 -7.97 -17.14 -38.76
C ALA A 576 -9.01 -17.62 -37.74
N GLU A 577 -8.87 -17.23 -36.47
CA GLU A 577 -9.68 -17.81 -35.37
C GLU A 577 -11.15 -17.41 -35.45
N TYR A 578 -11.43 -16.12 -35.64
CA TYR A 578 -12.81 -15.60 -35.67
C TYR A 578 -13.53 -15.93 -36.99
N SER A 579 -12.80 -16.09 -38.10
CA SER A 579 -13.37 -16.62 -39.35
C SER A 579 -13.92 -18.02 -39.14
N LEU A 580 -13.09 -18.92 -38.59
CA LEU A 580 -13.46 -20.30 -38.34
C LEU A 580 -14.69 -20.41 -37.44
N LYS A 581 -14.76 -19.62 -36.35
CA LYS A 581 -15.92 -19.60 -35.44
C LYS A 581 -17.24 -19.20 -36.13
N ILE A 582 -17.22 -18.17 -36.98
CA ILE A 582 -18.41 -17.72 -37.72
C ILE A 582 -18.80 -18.76 -38.78
N GLU A 583 -17.83 -19.35 -39.47
CA GLU A 583 -18.08 -20.36 -40.50
C GLU A 583 -18.59 -21.69 -39.92
N THR A 584 -18.06 -22.13 -38.78
CA THR A 584 -18.59 -23.27 -38.01
C THR A 584 -20.04 -23.02 -37.60
N ALA A 585 -20.33 -21.90 -36.91
CA ALA A 585 -21.68 -21.60 -36.44
C ALA A 585 -22.70 -21.47 -37.59
N LEU A 586 -22.29 -20.88 -38.72
CA LEU A 586 -23.14 -20.78 -39.91
C LEU A 586 -23.40 -22.15 -40.55
N ASN A 587 -22.40 -23.03 -40.64
CA ASN A 587 -22.56 -24.38 -41.18
C ASN A 587 -23.44 -25.25 -40.27
N GLU A 588 -23.25 -25.19 -38.96
CA GLU A 588 -24.12 -25.84 -37.96
C GLU A 588 -25.57 -25.36 -38.09
N LYS A 589 -25.79 -24.06 -38.30
CA LYS A 589 -27.14 -23.49 -38.45
C LYS A 589 -27.78 -23.85 -39.80
N ILE A 590 -27.00 -23.95 -40.89
CA ILE A 590 -27.48 -24.51 -42.16
C ILE A 590 -27.89 -25.98 -41.96
N GLN A 591 -27.08 -26.79 -41.28
CA GLN A 591 -27.42 -28.19 -40.99
C GLN A 591 -28.75 -28.30 -40.21
N GLN A 592 -28.96 -27.48 -39.17
CA GLN A 592 -30.24 -27.42 -38.45
C GLN A 592 -31.43 -27.09 -39.38
N ILE A 593 -31.25 -26.15 -40.33
CA ILE A 593 -32.26 -25.80 -41.33
C ILE A 593 -32.57 -27.00 -42.25
N GLU A 594 -31.56 -27.75 -42.68
CA GLU A 594 -31.75 -28.93 -43.53
C GLU A 594 -32.40 -30.11 -42.79
N GLU A 595 -31.98 -30.40 -41.57
CA GLU A 595 -32.59 -31.43 -40.71
C GLU A 595 -34.06 -31.12 -40.38
N ALA A 596 -34.37 -29.87 -40.04
CA ALA A 596 -35.73 -29.45 -39.77
C ALA A 596 -36.61 -29.45 -41.03
N ALA A 597 -36.06 -29.07 -42.20
CA ALA A 597 -36.75 -29.20 -43.47
C ALA A 597 -37.05 -30.68 -43.78
N GLN A 598 -36.06 -31.57 -43.62
CA GLN A 598 -36.22 -33.02 -43.86
C GLN A 598 -37.21 -33.68 -42.88
N SER A 599 -37.30 -33.19 -41.64
CA SER A 599 -38.35 -33.57 -40.69
C SER A 599 -39.74 -33.18 -41.22
N GLN A 600 -39.90 -31.97 -41.78
CA GLN A 600 -41.16 -31.54 -42.39
C GLN A 600 -41.47 -32.30 -43.70
N VAL A 601 -40.48 -32.61 -44.55
CA VAL A 601 -40.65 -33.50 -45.72
C VAL A 601 -41.25 -34.84 -45.29
N SER A 602 -40.74 -35.40 -44.21
CA SER A 602 -41.20 -36.70 -43.67
C SER A 602 -42.64 -36.63 -43.15
N LYS A 603 -43.02 -35.54 -42.47
CA LYS A 603 -44.40 -35.30 -42.00
C LYS A 603 -45.39 -35.10 -43.15
N ILE A 604 -45.00 -34.33 -44.18
CA ILE A 604 -45.80 -34.12 -45.40
C ILE A 604 -46.03 -35.47 -46.10
N LYS A 605 -44.96 -36.22 -46.42
CA LYS A 605 -45.07 -37.53 -47.09
C LYS A 605 -45.87 -38.56 -46.28
N GLY A 606 -45.68 -38.61 -44.95
CA GLY A 606 -46.48 -39.46 -44.07
C GLY A 606 -47.97 -39.11 -44.11
N SER A 607 -48.29 -37.81 -44.11
CA SER A 607 -49.66 -37.31 -44.25
C SER A 607 -50.26 -37.62 -45.62
N GLU A 608 -49.46 -37.50 -46.69
CA GLU A 608 -49.88 -37.84 -48.06
C GLU A 608 -50.21 -39.33 -48.17
N LEU A 609 -49.41 -40.22 -47.56
CA LEU A 609 -49.69 -41.65 -47.51
C LEU A 609 -50.99 -41.97 -46.77
N ILE A 610 -51.24 -41.35 -45.61
CA ILE A 610 -52.49 -41.50 -44.86
C ILE A 610 -53.70 -41.04 -45.70
N VAL A 611 -53.63 -39.84 -46.29
CA VAL A 611 -54.70 -39.31 -47.15
C VAL A 611 -54.95 -40.22 -48.35
N ASN A 612 -53.90 -40.70 -49.02
CA ASN A 612 -54.04 -41.59 -50.18
C ASN A 612 -54.61 -42.96 -49.82
N ASP A 613 -54.23 -43.54 -48.68
CA ASP A 613 -54.85 -44.77 -48.14
C ASP A 613 -56.33 -44.56 -47.80
N ARG A 614 -56.70 -43.47 -47.11
CA ARG A 614 -58.11 -43.20 -46.80
C ARG A 614 -58.94 -42.89 -48.05
N LEU A 615 -58.39 -42.17 -49.03
CA LEU A 615 -59.01 -41.98 -50.35
C LEU A 615 -59.18 -43.31 -51.10
N ALA A 616 -58.20 -44.21 -51.05
CA ALA A 616 -58.31 -45.55 -51.62
C ALA A 616 -59.38 -46.40 -50.90
N LYS A 617 -59.48 -46.31 -49.57
CA LYS A 617 -60.54 -46.95 -48.78
C LYS A 617 -61.94 -46.41 -49.13
N ILE A 618 -62.11 -45.10 -49.27
CA ILE A 618 -63.37 -44.48 -49.75
C ILE A 618 -63.75 -45.03 -51.13
N ARG A 619 -62.81 -45.05 -52.08
CA ARG A 619 -63.04 -45.59 -53.44
C ARG A 619 -63.39 -47.08 -53.44
N ARG A 620 -62.79 -47.87 -52.54
CA ARG A 620 -62.99 -49.32 -52.37
C ARG A 620 -64.30 -49.71 -51.67
N ILE A 621 -65.10 -48.76 -51.17
CA ILE A 621 -66.45 -49.09 -50.72
C ILE A 621 -67.28 -49.51 -51.95
N GLY A 622 -67.49 -50.82 -52.08
CA GLY A 622 -68.39 -51.38 -53.07
C GLY A 622 -69.83 -50.98 -52.76
N VAL A 623 -70.51 -50.40 -53.74
CA VAL A 623 -71.92 -50.01 -53.66
C VAL A 623 -72.71 -50.99 -54.51
N SER A 624 -73.36 -51.95 -53.85
CA SER A 624 -74.30 -52.90 -54.44
C SER A 624 -75.40 -53.15 -53.43
N PHE A 625 -76.62 -53.30 -53.94
CA PHE A 625 -77.80 -53.68 -53.18
C PHE A 625 -78.45 -54.94 -53.79
N ASP A 626 -77.62 -55.75 -54.45
CA ASP A 626 -78.01 -56.99 -55.09
C ASP A 626 -78.35 -58.07 -54.06
N ASN A 627 -79.36 -58.89 -54.35
CA ASN A 627 -79.90 -59.92 -53.46
C ASN A 627 -80.57 -59.39 -52.17
N LEU A 628 -80.78 -58.08 -52.02
CA LEU A 628 -81.59 -57.50 -50.96
C LEU A 628 -83.06 -57.47 -51.40
N ASP A 629 -83.90 -58.29 -50.74
CA ASP A 629 -85.28 -58.59 -51.15
C ASP A 629 -86.34 -57.64 -50.58
N SER A 630 -86.00 -56.91 -49.52
CA SER A 630 -86.91 -56.07 -48.72
C SER A 630 -86.38 -54.63 -48.60
N LYS A 631 -87.30 -53.67 -48.43
CA LYS A 631 -86.97 -52.24 -48.31
C LYS A 631 -86.13 -51.98 -47.05
N GLU A 632 -86.48 -52.68 -45.98
CA GLU A 632 -85.83 -52.65 -44.67
C GLU A 632 -84.39 -53.18 -44.75
N ALA A 633 -84.13 -54.23 -45.54
CA ALA A 633 -82.78 -54.72 -45.77
C ALA A 633 -81.92 -53.73 -46.58
N ILE A 634 -82.50 -53.07 -47.58
CA ILE A 634 -81.83 -52.00 -48.35
C ILE A 634 -81.51 -50.81 -47.44
N GLU A 635 -82.43 -50.40 -46.57
CA GLU A 635 -82.23 -49.31 -45.60
C GLU A 635 -81.16 -49.64 -44.54
N GLN A 636 -81.14 -50.87 -44.03
CA GLN A 636 -80.08 -51.33 -43.13
C GLN A 636 -78.71 -51.39 -43.82
N HIS A 637 -78.65 -51.84 -45.08
CA HIS A 637 -77.40 -51.87 -45.85
C HIS A 637 -76.91 -50.46 -46.23
N GLU A 638 -77.81 -49.57 -46.64
CA GLU A 638 -77.49 -48.16 -46.92
C GLU A 638 -76.88 -47.49 -45.68
N HIS A 639 -77.53 -47.64 -44.52
CA HIS A 639 -77.03 -47.13 -43.26
C HIS A 639 -75.69 -47.77 -42.86
N PHE A 640 -75.47 -49.06 -43.12
CA PHE A 640 -74.17 -49.72 -42.91
C PHE A 640 -73.06 -49.15 -43.80
N LEU A 641 -73.31 -48.94 -45.09
CA LEU A 641 -72.35 -48.34 -46.02
C LEU A 641 -72.06 -46.88 -45.65
N GLN A 642 -73.09 -46.08 -45.36
CA GLN A 642 -72.93 -44.69 -44.90
C GLN A 642 -72.15 -44.61 -43.57
N LYS A 643 -72.42 -45.49 -42.61
CA LYS A 643 -71.69 -45.58 -41.33
C LYS A 643 -70.24 -46.01 -41.52
N THR A 644 -69.96 -46.85 -42.52
CA THR A 644 -68.59 -47.27 -42.89
C THR A 644 -67.81 -46.13 -43.55
N LEU A 645 -68.45 -45.40 -44.47
CA LEU A 645 -67.89 -44.20 -45.09
C LEU A 645 -67.62 -43.09 -44.05
N GLN A 646 -68.57 -42.86 -43.14
CA GLN A 646 -68.45 -41.88 -42.04
C GLN A 646 -67.32 -42.24 -41.07
N LYS A 647 -67.05 -43.52 -40.80
CA LYS A 647 -65.90 -43.97 -39.99
C LYS A 647 -64.56 -43.60 -40.63
N ILE A 648 -64.41 -43.76 -41.95
CA ILE A 648 -63.17 -43.43 -42.67
C ILE A 648 -62.94 -41.91 -42.71
N PHE A 649 -64.01 -41.12 -42.78
CA PHE A 649 -63.92 -39.65 -42.80
C PHE A 649 -63.75 -39.02 -41.40
N ALA A 650 -64.28 -39.66 -40.35
CA ALA A 650 -64.10 -39.25 -38.95
C ALA A 650 -62.80 -39.76 -38.32
N ASP A 651 -61.91 -40.35 -39.12
CA ASP A 651 -60.65 -40.95 -38.68
C ASP A 651 -59.67 -39.88 -38.12
N PRO A 652 -59.18 -40.02 -36.88
CA PRO A 652 -58.25 -39.06 -36.29
C PRO A 652 -56.94 -38.88 -37.08
N ASP A 653 -56.40 -39.95 -37.68
CA ASP A 653 -55.17 -39.89 -38.48
C ASP A 653 -55.39 -39.02 -39.71
N LEU A 654 -56.56 -39.17 -40.35
CA LEU A 654 -56.95 -38.40 -41.53
C LEU A 654 -57.09 -36.91 -41.17
N LYS A 655 -57.71 -36.60 -40.02
CA LYS A 655 -57.84 -35.22 -39.54
C LYS A 655 -56.48 -34.59 -39.24
N ALA A 656 -55.55 -35.34 -38.65
CA ALA A 656 -54.18 -34.88 -38.41
C ALA A 656 -53.40 -34.65 -39.72
N ALA A 657 -53.46 -35.61 -40.65
CA ALA A 657 -52.82 -35.50 -41.97
C ALA A 657 -53.36 -34.33 -42.80
N LEU A 658 -54.68 -34.08 -42.74
CA LEU A 658 -55.30 -32.94 -43.42
C LEU A 658 -54.92 -31.59 -42.78
N ALA A 659 -54.69 -31.52 -41.47
CA ALA A 659 -54.14 -30.32 -40.83
C ALA A 659 -52.72 -30.01 -41.33
N THR A 660 -51.89 -31.03 -41.57
CA THR A 660 -50.53 -30.89 -42.12
C THR A 660 -50.52 -30.47 -43.59
N LEU A 661 -51.44 -30.98 -44.42
CA LEU A 661 -51.46 -30.72 -45.87
C LEU A 661 -52.40 -29.57 -46.31
N GLY A 662 -53.30 -29.12 -45.43
CA GLY A 662 -54.13 -27.94 -45.62
C GLY A 662 -55.35 -28.09 -46.53
N SER A 663 -55.99 -26.94 -46.77
CA SER A 663 -57.36 -26.82 -47.31
C SER A 663 -57.52 -27.21 -48.79
N ALA A 664 -56.43 -27.35 -49.56
CA ALA A 664 -56.49 -27.91 -50.90
C ALA A 664 -56.75 -29.43 -50.84
N THR A 665 -55.92 -30.15 -50.09
CA THR A 665 -56.03 -31.59 -49.87
C THR A 665 -57.32 -31.97 -49.14
N GLN A 666 -57.72 -31.18 -48.13
CA GLN A 666 -58.98 -31.36 -47.41
C GLN A 666 -60.19 -31.34 -48.35
N ARG A 667 -60.30 -30.35 -49.24
CA ARG A 667 -61.40 -30.27 -50.23
C ARG A 667 -61.42 -31.47 -51.18
N GLY A 668 -60.25 -32.04 -51.51
CA GLY A 668 -60.15 -33.27 -52.30
C GLY A 668 -60.76 -34.49 -51.59
N VAL A 669 -60.53 -34.61 -50.29
CA VAL A 669 -61.11 -35.69 -49.46
C VAL A 669 -62.59 -35.47 -49.21
N GLU A 670 -63.02 -34.24 -48.91
CA GLU A 670 -64.44 -33.86 -48.76
C GLU A 670 -65.24 -34.12 -50.05
N THR A 671 -64.66 -33.85 -51.22
CA THR A 671 -65.26 -34.16 -52.53
C THR A 671 -65.39 -35.66 -52.74
N ALA A 672 -64.33 -36.44 -52.45
CA ALA A 672 -64.38 -37.91 -52.58
C ALA A 672 -65.41 -38.55 -51.62
N TYR A 673 -65.49 -38.05 -50.39
CA TYR A 673 -66.50 -38.45 -49.40
C TYR A 673 -67.92 -38.15 -49.88
N THR A 674 -68.17 -36.92 -50.33
CA THR A 674 -69.50 -36.48 -50.81
C THR A 674 -69.94 -37.28 -52.02
N ASN A 675 -69.04 -37.52 -52.98
CA ASN A 675 -69.34 -38.31 -54.18
C ASN A 675 -69.71 -39.76 -53.83
N LYS A 676 -68.92 -40.45 -52.97
CA LYS A 676 -69.23 -41.82 -52.55
C LYS A 676 -70.50 -41.89 -51.68
N ARG A 677 -70.81 -40.86 -50.88
CA ARG A 677 -72.08 -40.77 -50.13
C ARG A 677 -73.28 -40.68 -51.08
N ASN A 678 -73.18 -39.83 -52.11
CA ASN A 678 -74.23 -39.69 -53.12
C ASN A 678 -74.41 -40.99 -53.91
N GLU A 679 -73.31 -41.64 -54.32
CA GLU A 679 -73.30 -42.96 -54.97
C GLU A 679 -74.08 -44.02 -54.16
N ILE A 680 -73.78 -44.15 -52.85
CA ILE A 680 -74.51 -45.06 -51.93
C ILE A 680 -76.01 -44.71 -51.87
N THR A 681 -76.33 -43.42 -51.81
CA THR A 681 -77.71 -42.93 -51.60
C THR A 681 -78.57 -43.13 -52.85
N THR A 682 -78.04 -42.82 -54.04
CA THR A 682 -78.72 -43.02 -55.32
C THR A 682 -78.99 -44.49 -55.59
N ALA A 683 -77.97 -45.36 -55.45
CA ALA A 683 -78.14 -46.80 -55.67
C ALA A 683 -79.15 -47.42 -54.67
N ALA A 684 -79.16 -46.97 -53.41
CA ALA A 684 -80.18 -47.39 -52.44
C ALA A 684 -81.59 -46.97 -52.87
N GLN A 685 -81.77 -45.74 -53.36
CA GLN A 685 -83.06 -45.23 -53.84
C GLN A 685 -83.55 -45.98 -55.09
N GLU A 686 -82.67 -46.28 -56.04
CA GLU A 686 -82.97 -47.04 -57.25
C GLU A 686 -83.42 -48.48 -56.94
N HIS A 687 -82.76 -49.16 -55.99
CA HIS A 687 -83.18 -50.50 -55.55
C HIS A 687 -84.49 -50.45 -54.74
N LYS A 688 -84.72 -49.45 -53.87
CA LYS A 688 -86.02 -49.27 -53.18
C LYS A 688 -87.17 -49.06 -54.16
N ALA A 689 -87.01 -48.16 -55.12
CA ALA A 689 -88.01 -47.92 -56.17
C ALA A 689 -88.25 -49.18 -57.03
N THR A 690 -87.26 -50.05 -57.18
CA THR A 690 -87.39 -51.34 -57.87
C THR A 690 -88.15 -52.38 -57.04
N GLN A 691 -87.99 -52.41 -55.71
CA GLN A 691 -88.81 -53.27 -54.83
C GLN A 691 -90.25 -52.76 -54.68
N GLU A 692 -90.46 -51.45 -54.64
CA GLU A 692 -91.81 -50.85 -54.63
C GLU A 692 -92.57 -51.17 -55.93
N ARG A 693 -91.88 -51.34 -57.07
CA ARG A 693 -92.46 -51.84 -58.33
C ARG A 693 -92.77 -53.34 -58.36
N LYS A 694 -92.11 -54.15 -57.51
CA LYS A 694 -92.38 -55.60 -57.37
C LYS A 694 -93.53 -55.90 -56.40
N SER A 695 -93.88 -54.94 -55.54
CA SER A 695 -95.02 -55.02 -54.63
C SER A 695 -96.34 -54.85 -55.43
N PRO A 696 -97.29 -55.81 -55.40
CA PRO A 696 -98.50 -55.73 -56.23
C PRO A 696 -99.37 -54.53 -55.83
N SER A 697 -99.69 -53.69 -56.81
CA SER A 697 -100.31 -52.39 -56.56
C SER A 697 -101.67 -52.51 -55.86
N ARG A 698 -101.97 -51.56 -54.96
CA ARG A 698 -103.22 -51.45 -54.18
C ARG A 698 -104.50 -51.48 -55.04
N VAL A 699 -104.38 -51.15 -56.33
CA VAL A 699 -105.45 -51.23 -57.34
C VAL A 699 -105.93 -52.66 -57.60
N GLN A 700 -105.07 -53.67 -57.44
CA GLN A 700 -105.45 -55.09 -57.59
C GLN A 700 -106.22 -55.61 -56.36
N LEU A 701 -105.87 -55.17 -55.14
CA LEU A 701 -106.62 -55.55 -53.93
C LEU A 701 -108.06 -55.01 -53.92
N ILE A 702 -108.25 -53.75 -54.33
CA ILE A 702 -109.57 -53.10 -54.33
C ILE A 702 -110.55 -53.82 -55.29
N LYS A 703 -110.06 -54.31 -56.44
CA LYS A 703 -110.89 -55.11 -57.36
C LYS A 703 -111.32 -56.46 -56.80
N LEU A 704 -110.62 -57.00 -55.80
CA LEU A 704 -110.98 -58.28 -55.17
C LEU A 704 -112.01 -58.10 -54.04
N GLN A 705 -111.94 -56.99 -53.30
CA GLN A 705 -112.86 -56.75 -52.17
C GLN A 705 -114.25 -56.31 -52.63
N GLN A 706 -114.38 -55.53 -53.71
CA GLN A 706 -115.69 -55.07 -54.20
C GLN A 706 -116.61 -56.24 -54.59
N PHE A 707 -116.06 -57.33 -55.13
CA PHE A 707 -116.78 -58.55 -55.54
C PHE A 707 -117.41 -59.32 -54.35
N THR A 708 -117.13 -58.91 -53.11
CA THR A 708 -117.64 -59.57 -51.89
C THR A 708 -118.86 -58.85 -51.29
N LEU A 709 -119.22 -57.65 -51.76
CA LEU A 709 -120.23 -56.80 -51.10
C LEU A 709 -121.65 -56.86 -51.69
N ASP A 710 -121.84 -57.43 -52.89
CA ASP A 710 -123.14 -57.50 -53.60
C ASP A 710 -124.17 -58.50 -53.01
N ARG A 711 -124.02 -58.94 -51.74
CA ARG A 711 -124.77 -60.10 -51.21
C ARG A 711 -125.47 -59.95 -49.85
N LYS A 712 -125.70 -58.73 -49.34
CA LYS A 712 -126.62 -58.51 -48.20
C LYS A 712 -127.47 -57.24 -48.31
N VAL A 713 -128.77 -57.46 -48.53
CA VAL A 713 -129.96 -56.75 -47.99
C VAL A 713 -129.94 -55.20 -48.02
N GLY A 714 -130.86 -54.48 -48.68
CA GLY A 714 -132.04 -54.94 -49.42
C GLY A 714 -133.38 -54.85 -48.66
N LYS A 715 -133.65 -53.76 -47.92
CA LYS A 715 -135.00 -53.25 -47.59
C LYS A 715 -134.96 -51.86 -46.92
N GLU A 716 -136.11 -51.17 -46.96
CA GLU A 716 -136.51 -49.98 -46.17
C GLU A 716 -135.67 -48.68 -46.36
N ASN A 717 -136.24 -47.64 -46.98
CA ASN A 717 -137.05 -46.53 -46.40
C ASN A 717 -136.16 -45.45 -45.73
N ALA A 718 -135.91 -44.28 -46.31
CA ALA A 718 -136.81 -43.13 -46.64
C ALA A 718 -136.83 -42.06 -45.53
N ARG A 719 -136.88 -40.76 -45.91
CA ARG A 719 -136.86 -39.54 -45.05
C ARG A 719 -135.50 -39.26 -44.35
N GLU A 720 -135.13 -38.04 -43.90
CA GLU A 720 -135.65 -36.67 -44.16
C GLU A 720 -134.56 -35.56 -43.97
N LEU A 721 -135.02 -34.31 -43.99
CA LEU A 721 -134.39 -32.99 -43.91
C LEU A 721 -133.38 -32.65 -42.75
N THR A 722 -132.72 -31.49 -42.97
CA THR A 722 -132.42 -30.37 -42.02
C THR A 722 -131.17 -30.30 -41.09
N MET A 723 -130.33 -29.31 -41.42
CA MET A 723 -129.89 -28.12 -40.61
C MET A 723 -129.00 -28.19 -39.34
N SER A 724 -128.29 -27.05 -39.14
CA SER A 724 -127.88 -26.40 -37.86
C SER A 724 -126.69 -27.02 -37.08
N ASP A 725 -125.87 -26.28 -36.32
CA ASP A 725 -125.63 -24.81 -36.28
C ASP A 725 -124.30 -24.40 -35.58
N THR A 726 -123.77 -23.21 -35.92
CA THR A 726 -122.83 -22.38 -35.10
C THR A 726 -121.49 -23.02 -34.63
N THR A 727 -120.50 -22.36 -33.98
CA THR A 727 -120.32 -21.01 -33.36
C THR A 727 -118.95 -20.34 -33.68
N LYS A 728 -118.92 -18.99 -33.64
CA LYS A 728 -117.75 -18.07 -33.53
C LYS A 728 -117.33 -17.85 -32.04
N PRO A 729 -116.37 -16.98 -31.63
CA PRO A 729 -115.52 -15.99 -32.33
C PRO A 729 -114.04 -16.45 -32.38
N ALA A 730 -112.90 -15.75 -32.12
CA ALA A 730 -112.48 -14.39 -31.70
C ALA A 730 -111.02 -14.18 -32.23
N SER A 731 -110.50 -13.01 -32.66
CA SER A 731 -110.23 -11.68 -32.05
C SER A 731 -109.16 -11.66 -30.93
N SER A 732 -108.13 -10.79 -30.92
CA SER A 732 -107.63 -9.81 -31.92
C SER A 732 -106.34 -9.11 -31.40
N THR A 733 -105.62 -8.35 -32.25
CA THR A 733 -104.89 -7.07 -31.93
C THR A 733 -103.70 -7.09 -30.93
N ASP A 734 -102.62 -6.28 -31.05
CA ASP A 734 -102.26 -5.27 -32.06
C ASP A 734 -100.75 -4.83 -32.06
N LEU A 735 -100.44 -3.90 -32.98
CA LEU A 735 -99.45 -2.79 -32.90
C LEU A 735 -97.91 -3.03 -33.09
N ALA A 736 -97.41 -2.47 -34.21
CA ALA A 736 -96.29 -1.51 -34.36
C ALA A 736 -94.86 -1.83 -33.81
N ALA A 737 -93.74 -1.38 -34.39
CA ALA A 737 -93.34 -0.78 -35.69
C ALA A 737 -91.78 -0.81 -35.75
N ASN A 738 -91.01 -0.53 -36.81
CA ASN A 738 -91.18 0.16 -38.11
C ASN A 738 -90.76 -0.77 -39.30
N THR A 739 -90.76 -0.47 -40.61
CA THR A 739 -90.49 0.73 -41.47
C THR A 739 -88.99 1.15 -41.56
N LYS A 740 -88.38 1.48 -42.73
CA LYS A 740 -88.91 1.77 -44.08
C LYS A 740 -87.84 1.71 -45.22
N LYS A 741 -88.15 1.01 -46.34
CA LYS A 741 -87.70 1.26 -47.76
C LYS A 741 -86.20 1.01 -48.14
N LEU A 742 -85.91 0.24 -49.22
CA LEU A 742 -85.80 0.56 -50.69
C LEU A 742 -84.50 1.34 -51.06
N LYS A 743 -83.82 1.16 -52.22
CA LYS A 743 -84.20 0.58 -53.53
C LYS A 743 -82.96 0.08 -54.36
N GLU A 744 -83.18 -0.31 -55.63
CA GLU A 744 -82.24 -0.67 -56.73
C GLU A 744 -81.04 0.30 -56.96
N GLY A 745 -80.00 0.03 -57.79
CA GLY A 745 -79.78 -0.98 -58.86
C GLY A 745 -78.38 -0.91 -59.53
N LEU A 746 -78.24 -1.46 -60.76
CA LEU A 746 -76.96 -1.62 -61.52
C LEU A 746 -76.46 -0.33 -62.22
N TYR A 747 -75.13 -0.15 -62.38
CA TYR A 747 -74.40 -0.26 -63.67
C TYR A 747 -72.86 -0.07 -63.54
N GLU A 748 -72.12 -0.20 -64.66
CA GLU A 748 -70.63 -0.20 -64.73
C GLU A 748 -69.99 1.08 -65.32
N LEU A 749 -68.62 1.11 -65.27
CA LEU A 749 -67.65 1.70 -66.23
C LEU A 749 -67.15 3.17 -66.15
N LYS A 750 -65.83 3.26 -65.87
CA LYS A 750 -64.76 4.01 -66.60
C LYS A 750 -64.36 5.50 -66.32
N THR A 751 -63.11 5.62 -65.82
CA THR A 751 -61.97 6.49 -66.26
C THR A 751 -61.91 8.03 -66.10
N SER A 752 -60.84 8.46 -65.39
CA SER A 752 -59.78 9.42 -65.83
C SER A 752 -59.70 10.90 -65.34
N GLN A 753 -58.55 11.18 -64.69
CA GLN A 753 -57.57 12.28 -64.91
C GLN A 753 -57.70 13.73 -64.33
N ALA A 754 -56.65 14.06 -63.55
CA ALA A 754 -55.73 15.23 -63.67
C ALA A 754 -56.02 16.59 -62.97
N GLY A 755 -54.91 17.33 -62.70
CA GLY A 755 -54.79 18.58 -61.92
C GLY A 755 -54.05 18.34 -60.59
N LEU A 756 -52.85 18.84 -60.26
CA LEU A 756 -52.15 20.13 -60.49
C LEU A 756 -52.84 21.32 -59.76
N ASP A 757 -52.15 22.24 -59.06
CA ASP A 757 -50.71 22.39 -58.72
C ASP A 757 -50.51 23.39 -57.54
N ASN A 758 -49.26 23.82 -57.27
CA ASN A 758 -48.73 24.83 -56.32
C ASN A 758 -48.01 24.21 -55.09
N ASP A 759 -46.67 24.29 -54.91
CA ASP A 759 -45.65 25.23 -55.41
C ASP A 759 -45.83 26.66 -54.81
N LEU A 760 -44.82 27.40 -54.33
CA LEU A 760 -43.44 27.57 -54.79
C LEU A 760 -42.48 28.09 -53.68
N ASN A 761 -41.18 28.13 -54.02
CA ASN A 761 -40.14 29.11 -53.61
C ASN A 761 -39.46 29.03 -52.21
N ASN A 762 -38.13 29.24 -52.08
CA ASN A 762 -37.02 29.18 -53.07
C ASN A 762 -35.62 29.23 -52.37
N SER A 763 -34.56 29.07 -53.17
CA SER A 763 -33.25 29.79 -53.15
C SER A 763 -32.26 29.61 -51.97
N ASP A 764 -30.95 29.45 -52.20
CA ASP A 764 -30.25 29.01 -53.42
C ASP A 764 -28.80 28.51 -53.18
N ARG A 765 -28.26 27.75 -54.15
CA ARG A 765 -26.83 27.50 -54.54
C ARG A 765 -25.70 27.56 -53.48
N LYS A 766 -24.96 26.45 -53.23
CA LYS A 766 -23.82 25.90 -54.02
C LYS A 766 -22.57 26.82 -54.16
N PRO A 767 -21.34 26.27 -54.34
CA PRO A 767 -20.80 24.98 -53.84
C PRO A 767 -19.30 25.03 -53.44
N GLN A 768 -18.81 24.00 -52.73
CA GLN A 768 -17.61 23.23 -53.12
C GLN A 768 -17.61 21.87 -52.41
#